data_AF-A0A7V4UBM6-F1
#
_entry.id   AF-A0A7V4UBM6-F1
#
_cell.length_a   1.000
_cell.length_b   1.000
_cell.length_c   1.000
_cell.angle_alpha   90.00
_cell.angle_beta   90.00
_cell.angle_gamma   90.00
#
_symmetry.space_group_name_H-M   'P 1'
#
loop_
_entity.id
_entity.type
_entity.pdbx_description
1 polymer ?
#
loop_
_entity_poly.entity_id
_entity_poly.type
_entity_poly.pdbx_seq_one_letter_code
_entity_poly.pdbx_strand_id
1 'polypeptide(L)'
;MKPAVNASTEPDATPVRMSVRNMALGTVLATATAIAYLPAYRGGFIWDDDDYVAANALSTDADGFRRIWLEPGATPQYYPLVFSMFRIEHRLWGVDPLGYHAVNVGLHVLAALAVWGVVSRLGLPGAWLAGLLFAVHPVQVESVAWISERKNVLSCLLALLAVWGYIGCSPFERTPHPGGRTRRWLALLAFAAANLSKTAVCTLPVSLLLLTWWRRGRVGRRDLSATAPWFAMAAALGLVTVWVELYRIGAGRGESLVGWIDRFCVAGRATWFYLGKVLWPANLAFIYPRWPIPPSRAVDLAVAAAVVATTLGFWLLRRRFGRGLLCAWLVFIVTLSPALGLVNVNFFRFSWVADHFAYHAVIPIAVVVAYALTRGSARADAWRRPCGVAAVCAPVVLGVLTFVQAGHYRDAEALWRHALARNPGSSLPRSGVALALQRRGEWREALAHYEEALMRPPADLVALRNVFDLCVRQGAAGDAERILQRATQAAHAHPLTWYFLGVIQATSGRLDDAAASLERALERDATLAEAHSNLGAIRMRQGRRPEALAHLNRAVELDGDLFEARLQLAMALTADGQVIDAMPHYAAAARLRAEDAAIGLMYVDALIGAGRPDEASSELTRLGALPAARQNAEFRGELERRMRALRAATQPVTGEN
;
A
#
# COMPACT_ATOMS: atom_id res chain seq x y z
N MET A 1 -6.19 -33.29 71.30
CA MET A 1 -7.29 -33.89 70.53
C MET A 1 -7.97 -32.76 69.76
N LYS A 2 -7.70 -32.63 68.45
CA LYS A 2 -8.34 -31.66 67.55
C LYS A 2 -9.66 -32.25 67.05
N PRO A 3 -10.77 -31.50 66.95
CA PRO A 3 -11.84 -31.83 66.03
C PRO A 3 -11.58 -31.16 64.67
N ALA A 4 -11.72 -31.96 63.62
CA ALA A 4 -11.57 -31.58 62.23
C ALA A 4 -12.70 -30.62 61.81
N VAL A 5 -12.33 -29.48 61.20
CA VAL A 5 -13.26 -28.64 60.46
C VAL A 5 -13.16 -29.06 58.99
N ASN A 6 -14.28 -29.55 58.48
CA ASN A 6 -14.48 -30.04 57.13
C ASN A 6 -14.06 -29.02 56.07
N ALA A 7 -13.34 -29.53 55.07
CA ALA A 7 -13.14 -28.89 53.79
C ALA A 7 -14.49 -28.74 53.07
N SER A 8 -15.02 -27.52 53.03
CA SER A 8 -16.12 -27.15 52.15
C SER A 8 -15.56 -26.57 50.85
N THR A 9 -15.55 -27.43 49.83
CA THR A 9 -15.89 -27.14 48.42
C THR A 9 -15.53 -25.76 47.88
N GLU A 10 -14.51 -25.74 47.02
CA GLU A 10 -14.25 -24.69 46.05
C GLU A 10 -15.54 -24.28 45.32
N PRO A 11 -15.83 -22.98 45.13
CA PRO A 11 -16.90 -22.59 44.23
C PRO A 11 -16.45 -22.90 42.80
N ASP A 12 -17.12 -23.90 42.24
CA ASP A 12 -17.12 -24.28 40.84
C ASP A 12 -16.98 -23.06 39.92
N ALA A 13 -16.03 -23.15 38.98
CA ALA A 13 -15.80 -22.16 37.94
C ALA A 13 -17.01 -22.13 37.01
N THR A 14 -18.05 -21.38 37.39
CA THR A 14 -19.21 -21.13 36.54
C THR A 14 -18.73 -20.46 35.24
N PRO A 15 -19.09 -20.99 34.06
CA PRO A 15 -18.77 -20.34 32.81
C PRO A 15 -19.41 -18.95 32.81
N VAL A 16 -18.63 -17.93 32.44
CA VAL A 16 -19.07 -16.54 32.32
C VAL A 16 -20.19 -16.48 31.27
N ARG A 17 -21.45 -16.69 31.69
CA ARG A 17 -22.62 -16.51 30.83
C ARG A 17 -22.74 -15.02 30.55
N MET A 18 -22.58 -14.62 29.29
CA MET A 18 -22.92 -13.26 28.87
C MET A 18 -24.38 -13.01 29.19
N SER A 19 -24.67 -11.92 29.91
CA SER A 19 -26.05 -11.50 30.18
C SER A 19 -26.80 -11.31 28.85
N VAL A 20 -28.06 -11.74 28.78
CA VAL A 20 -28.95 -11.55 27.61
C VAL A 20 -28.93 -10.09 27.12
N ARG A 21 -28.85 -9.13 28.04
CA ARG A 21 -28.70 -7.70 27.72
C ARG A 21 -27.43 -7.41 26.91
N ASN A 22 -26.30 -8.00 27.29
CA ASN A 22 -25.04 -7.77 26.59
C ASN A 22 -25.04 -8.43 25.21
N MET A 23 -25.70 -9.58 25.06
CA MET A 23 -25.91 -10.20 23.74
C MET A 23 -26.76 -9.28 22.85
N ALA A 24 -27.91 -8.80 23.34
CA ALA A 24 -28.77 -7.89 22.59
C ALA A 24 -28.04 -6.60 22.18
N LEU A 25 -27.30 -5.98 23.09
CA LEU A 25 -26.49 -4.78 22.80
C LEU A 25 -25.38 -5.06 21.78
N GLY A 26 -24.75 -6.23 21.85
CA GLY A 26 -23.76 -6.67 20.87
C GLY A 26 -24.38 -6.85 19.48
N THR A 27 -25.56 -7.48 19.41
CA THR A 27 -26.32 -7.64 18.17
C THR A 27 -26.72 -6.29 17.59
N VAL A 28 -27.26 -5.36 18.38
CA VAL A 28 -27.62 -4.01 17.90
C VAL A 28 -26.41 -3.30 17.32
N LEU A 29 -25.25 -3.34 17.99
CA LEU A 29 -24.01 -2.76 17.48
C LEU A 29 -23.62 -3.41 16.15
N ALA A 30 -23.56 -4.75 16.08
CA ALA A 30 -23.19 -5.47 14.88
C ALA A 30 -24.13 -5.18 13.70
N THR A 31 -25.44 -5.17 13.94
CA THR A 31 -26.46 -4.88 12.93
C THR A 31 -26.39 -3.44 12.46
N ALA A 32 -26.23 -2.46 13.37
CA ALA A 32 -26.08 -1.06 13.00
C ALA A 32 -24.84 -0.84 12.12
N THR A 33 -23.71 -1.48 12.46
CA THR A 33 -22.49 -1.45 11.64
C THR A 33 -22.73 -2.09 10.27
N ALA A 34 -23.32 -3.30 10.22
CA ALA A 34 -23.58 -3.97 8.95
C ALA A 34 -24.50 -3.15 8.02
N ILE A 35 -25.53 -2.50 8.57
CA ILE A 35 -26.40 -1.59 7.82
C ILE A 35 -25.61 -0.38 7.30
N ALA A 36 -24.80 0.26 8.15
CA ALA A 36 -24.01 1.43 7.77
C ALA A 36 -23.00 1.11 6.63
N TYR A 37 -22.52 -0.14 6.55
CA TYR A 37 -21.58 -0.61 5.52
C TYR A 37 -22.22 -1.41 4.40
N LEU A 38 -23.55 -1.45 4.30
CA LEU A 38 -24.24 -2.22 3.26
C LEU A 38 -23.75 -1.90 1.82
N PRO A 39 -23.42 -0.65 1.46
CA PRO A 39 -22.87 -0.34 0.13
C PRO A 39 -21.51 -1.00 -0.13
N ALA A 40 -20.67 -1.19 0.89
CA ALA A 40 -19.36 -1.81 0.75
C ALA A 40 -19.47 -3.31 0.37
N TYR A 41 -20.50 -4.02 0.83
CA TYR A 41 -20.73 -5.41 0.42
C TYR A 41 -21.03 -5.56 -1.08
N ARG A 42 -21.48 -4.48 -1.72
CA ARG A 42 -21.75 -4.43 -3.17
C ARG A 42 -20.59 -3.79 -3.94
N GLY A 43 -19.45 -3.60 -3.27
CA GLY A 43 -18.26 -3.03 -3.86
C GLY A 43 -17.50 -4.01 -4.75
N GLY A 44 -16.79 -3.47 -5.73
CA GLY A 44 -15.75 -4.16 -6.49
C GLY A 44 -14.34 -3.76 -6.04
N PHE A 45 -13.32 -4.30 -6.70
CA PHE A 45 -11.93 -3.91 -6.48
C PHE A 45 -11.68 -2.46 -6.91
N ILE A 46 -10.96 -1.73 -6.06
CA ILE A 46 -10.60 -0.33 -6.28
C ILE A 46 -9.10 -0.12 -6.13
N TRP A 47 -8.56 0.86 -6.87
CA TRP A 47 -7.17 1.31 -6.83
C TRP A 47 -6.14 0.16 -6.86
N ASP A 48 -5.62 -0.27 -5.70
CA ASP A 48 -4.52 -1.24 -5.57
C ASP A 48 -5.01 -2.63 -5.13
N ASP A 49 -6.32 -2.82 -5.00
CA ASP A 49 -6.89 -4.14 -4.69
C ASP A 49 -6.48 -5.19 -5.73
N ASP A 50 -6.25 -4.77 -6.99
CA ASP A 50 -5.72 -5.63 -8.04
C ASP A 50 -4.31 -6.14 -7.65
N ASP A 51 -3.41 -5.26 -7.21
CA ASP A 51 -2.04 -5.62 -6.81
C ASP A 51 -2.00 -6.46 -5.52
N TYR A 52 -2.98 -6.28 -4.64
CA TYR A 52 -3.05 -7.01 -3.36
C TYR A 52 -3.71 -8.37 -3.50
N VAL A 53 -4.74 -8.47 -4.35
CA VAL A 53 -5.65 -9.62 -4.42
C VAL A 53 -5.78 -10.14 -5.84
N ALA A 54 -6.40 -9.38 -6.74
CA ALA A 54 -6.96 -9.92 -8.00
C ALA A 54 -5.89 -10.33 -9.03
N ALA A 55 -4.80 -9.58 -9.11
CA ALA A 55 -3.66 -9.79 -10.01
C ALA A 55 -2.38 -10.21 -9.25
N ASN A 56 -2.52 -10.67 -8.00
CA ASN A 56 -1.40 -11.05 -7.17
C ASN A 56 -1.05 -12.54 -7.30
N ALA A 57 0.04 -12.85 -8.00
CA ALA A 57 0.54 -14.22 -8.17
C ALA A 57 0.77 -14.95 -6.82
N LEU A 58 1.10 -14.22 -5.74
CA LEU A 58 1.30 -14.80 -4.42
C LEU A 58 0.03 -15.44 -3.85
N SER A 59 -1.15 -15.08 -4.34
CA SER A 59 -2.43 -15.68 -3.95
C SER A 59 -2.58 -17.10 -4.49
N THR A 60 -1.96 -17.42 -5.63
CA THR A 60 -2.10 -18.70 -6.34
C THR A 60 -0.86 -19.57 -6.30
N ASP A 61 0.34 -18.99 -6.34
CA ASP A 61 1.61 -19.72 -6.47
C ASP A 61 1.82 -20.72 -5.33
N ALA A 62 2.43 -21.88 -5.61
CA ALA A 62 2.63 -22.93 -4.61
C ALA A 62 3.48 -22.43 -3.42
N ASP A 63 4.52 -21.64 -3.69
CA ASP A 63 5.43 -21.08 -2.69
C ASP A 63 4.97 -19.71 -2.13
N GLY A 64 3.76 -19.26 -2.46
CA GLY A 64 3.25 -17.94 -2.08
C GLY A 64 3.38 -17.62 -0.59
N PHE A 65 3.16 -18.58 0.32
CA PHE A 65 3.38 -18.36 1.76
C PHE A 65 4.86 -18.10 2.09
N ARG A 66 5.79 -18.83 1.49
CA ARG A 66 7.24 -18.62 1.71
C ARG A 66 7.62 -17.19 1.29
N ARG A 67 7.19 -16.79 0.10
CA ARG A 67 7.49 -15.48 -0.50
C ARG A 67 6.89 -14.33 0.32
N ILE A 68 5.63 -14.46 0.75
CA ILE A 68 4.94 -13.47 1.60
C ILE A 68 5.74 -13.17 2.89
N TRP A 69 6.32 -14.20 3.51
CA TRP A 69 7.00 -14.08 4.81
C TRP A 69 8.51 -13.84 4.73
N LEU A 70 9.18 -14.36 3.69
CA LEU A 70 10.64 -14.44 3.65
C LEU A 70 11.29 -13.66 2.51
N GLU A 71 10.53 -13.13 1.55
CA GLU A 71 11.06 -12.39 0.40
C GLU A 71 10.61 -10.91 0.43
N PRO A 72 11.41 -10.01 1.06
CA PRO A 72 11.10 -8.59 1.07
C PRO A 72 11.03 -8.00 -0.34
N GLY A 73 9.92 -7.34 -0.65
CA GLY A 73 9.63 -6.78 -1.98
C GLY A 73 8.73 -7.67 -2.86
N ALA A 74 8.41 -8.90 -2.44
CA ALA A 74 7.42 -9.73 -3.14
C ALA A 74 6.00 -9.14 -3.07
N THR A 75 5.72 -8.31 -2.07
CA THR A 75 4.43 -7.62 -1.87
C THR A 75 4.63 -6.11 -1.96
N PRO A 76 3.59 -5.33 -2.35
CA PRO A 76 3.66 -3.87 -2.40
C PRO A 76 4.11 -3.22 -1.09
N GLN A 77 3.67 -3.79 0.04
CA GLN A 77 4.08 -3.40 1.39
C GLN A 77 4.21 -4.65 2.26
N TYR A 78 5.17 -4.64 3.20
CA TYR A 78 5.45 -5.82 4.03
C TYR A 78 4.42 -6.02 5.16
N TYR A 79 3.28 -6.65 4.82
CA TYR A 79 2.19 -7.00 5.75
C TYR A 79 1.85 -8.50 5.67
N PRO A 80 2.75 -9.39 6.10
CA PRO A 80 2.66 -10.82 5.81
C PRO A 80 1.37 -11.48 6.31
N LEU A 81 0.78 -11.01 7.41
CA LEU A 81 -0.50 -11.55 7.89
C LEU A 81 -1.69 -11.15 7.01
N VAL A 82 -1.69 -9.94 6.47
CA VAL A 82 -2.74 -9.46 5.56
C VAL A 82 -2.71 -10.27 4.26
N PHE A 83 -1.54 -10.43 3.66
CA PHE A 83 -1.39 -11.24 2.45
C PHE A 83 -1.62 -12.73 2.68
N SER A 84 -1.26 -13.25 3.86
CA SER A 84 -1.61 -14.62 4.24
C SER A 84 -3.13 -14.81 4.31
N MET A 85 -3.85 -13.81 4.84
CA MET A 85 -5.32 -13.81 4.88
C MET A 85 -5.89 -13.78 3.46
N PHE A 86 -5.45 -12.85 2.62
CA PHE A 86 -5.92 -12.76 1.23
C PHE A 86 -5.67 -14.04 0.43
N ARG A 87 -4.53 -14.70 0.64
CA ARG A 87 -4.24 -16.00 0.02
C ARG A 87 -5.19 -17.11 0.48
N ILE A 88 -5.59 -17.13 1.75
CA ILE A 88 -6.59 -18.08 2.27
C ILE A 88 -7.97 -17.75 1.68
N GLU A 89 -8.36 -16.48 1.72
CA GLU A 89 -9.62 -15.95 1.18
C GLU A 89 -9.76 -16.26 -0.33
N HIS A 90 -8.69 -16.09 -1.10
CA HIS A 90 -8.65 -16.42 -2.54
C HIS A 90 -8.93 -17.90 -2.82
N ARG A 91 -8.57 -18.82 -1.91
CA ARG A 91 -8.94 -20.24 -2.05
C ARG A 91 -10.42 -20.51 -1.74
N LEU A 92 -11.06 -19.66 -0.95
CA LEU A 92 -12.44 -19.84 -0.53
C LEU A 92 -13.44 -19.24 -1.53
N TRP A 93 -13.14 -18.08 -2.10
CA TRP A 93 -14.05 -17.38 -3.02
C TRP A 93 -13.37 -16.79 -4.26
N GLY A 94 -12.12 -17.14 -4.56
CA GLY A 94 -11.43 -16.66 -5.76
C GLY A 94 -11.32 -15.15 -5.80
N VAL A 95 -11.65 -14.55 -6.93
CA VAL A 95 -11.65 -13.10 -7.15
C VAL A 95 -13.01 -12.44 -6.90
N ASP A 96 -13.94 -13.11 -6.21
CA ASP A 96 -15.22 -12.50 -5.83
C ASP A 96 -15.02 -11.48 -4.68
N PRO A 97 -15.24 -10.17 -4.89
CA PRO A 97 -15.00 -9.13 -3.90
C PRO A 97 -15.92 -9.26 -2.66
N LEU A 98 -17.07 -9.92 -2.77
CA LEU A 98 -18.06 -10.01 -1.69
C LEU A 98 -17.46 -10.62 -0.42
N GLY A 99 -16.71 -11.71 -0.56
CA GLY A 99 -16.08 -12.40 0.57
C GLY A 99 -15.08 -11.51 1.30
N TYR A 100 -14.26 -10.78 0.56
CA TYR A 100 -13.26 -9.86 1.12
C TYR A 100 -13.92 -8.70 1.90
N HIS A 101 -14.94 -8.07 1.32
CA HIS A 101 -15.72 -7.02 1.99
C HIS A 101 -16.41 -7.57 3.24
N ALA A 102 -17.01 -8.75 3.18
CA ALA A 102 -17.69 -9.36 4.32
C ALA A 102 -16.76 -9.59 5.51
N VAL A 103 -15.54 -10.08 5.25
CA VAL A 103 -14.52 -10.23 6.29
C VAL A 103 -14.10 -8.84 6.81
N ASN A 104 -14.02 -7.80 5.97
CA ASN A 104 -13.57 -6.46 6.41
C ASN A 104 -14.57 -5.84 7.38
N VAL A 105 -15.85 -5.88 7.03
CA VAL A 105 -16.94 -5.44 7.90
C VAL A 105 -17.00 -6.31 9.17
N GLY A 106 -16.80 -7.63 9.06
CA GLY A 106 -16.72 -8.53 10.20
C GLY A 106 -15.60 -8.17 11.18
N LEU A 107 -14.39 -7.92 10.68
CA LEU A 107 -13.26 -7.45 11.49
C LEU A 107 -13.55 -6.09 12.13
N HIS A 108 -14.23 -5.19 11.42
CA HIS A 108 -14.63 -3.89 11.96
C HIS A 108 -15.66 -4.02 13.11
N VAL A 109 -16.65 -4.90 12.96
CA VAL A 109 -17.60 -5.24 14.05
C VAL A 109 -16.85 -5.80 15.25
N LEU A 110 -15.93 -6.75 15.04
CA LEU A 110 -15.12 -7.31 16.13
C LEU A 110 -14.24 -6.24 16.79
N ALA A 111 -13.67 -5.32 16.02
CA ALA A 111 -12.90 -4.19 16.56
C ALA A 111 -13.78 -3.28 17.42
N ALA A 112 -15.00 -2.95 16.98
CA ALA A 112 -15.94 -2.15 17.76
C ALA A 112 -16.40 -2.84 19.05
N LEU A 113 -16.64 -4.15 19.02
CA LEU A 113 -16.89 -4.95 20.22
C LEU A 113 -15.66 -4.98 21.15
N ALA A 114 -14.45 -5.03 20.59
CA ALA A 114 -13.22 -4.93 21.37
C ALA A 114 -13.02 -3.55 22.00
N VAL A 115 -13.39 -2.45 21.31
CA VAL A 115 -13.47 -1.10 21.90
C VAL A 115 -14.41 -1.11 23.11
N TRP A 116 -15.64 -1.63 22.94
CA TRP A 116 -16.59 -1.75 24.04
C TRP A 116 -15.99 -2.57 25.20
N GLY A 117 -15.35 -3.70 24.91
CA GLY A 117 -14.69 -4.55 25.91
C GLY A 117 -13.56 -3.86 26.66
N VAL A 118 -12.66 -3.16 25.96
CA VAL A 118 -11.55 -2.40 26.54
C VAL A 118 -12.08 -1.28 27.44
N VAL A 119 -13.02 -0.47 26.94
CA VAL A 119 -13.57 0.67 27.69
C VAL A 119 -14.36 0.20 28.91
N SER A 120 -15.09 -0.91 28.80
CA SER A 120 -15.76 -1.55 29.93
C SER A 120 -14.77 -2.03 30.98
N ARG A 121 -13.65 -2.63 30.57
CA ARG A 121 -12.58 -3.06 31.48
C ARG A 121 -11.86 -1.88 32.14
N LEU A 122 -11.79 -0.74 31.47
CA LEU A 122 -11.33 0.51 32.07
C LEU A 122 -12.34 1.09 33.08
N GLY A 123 -13.57 0.58 33.13
CA GLY A 123 -14.61 1.03 34.06
C GLY A 123 -15.16 2.41 33.71
N LEU A 124 -15.12 2.78 32.42
CA LEU A 124 -15.62 4.07 31.95
C LEU A 124 -17.11 3.95 31.57
N PRO A 125 -17.97 4.89 31.98
CA PRO A 125 -19.36 4.95 31.52
C PRO A 125 -19.42 5.25 30.03
N GLY A 126 -20.45 4.75 29.36
CA GLY A 126 -20.64 4.94 27.92
C GLY A 126 -19.83 3.97 27.05
N ALA A 127 -19.30 2.87 27.61
CA ALA A 127 -18.45 1.94 26.88
C ALA A 127 -19.09 1.37 25.60
N TRP A 128 -20.38 1.02 25.66
CA TRP A 128 -21.12 0.54 24.48
C TRP A 128 -21.28 1.65 23.44
N LEU A 129 -21.63 2.87 23.87
CA LEU A 129 -21.74 4.04 22.98
C LEU A 129 -20.39 4.38 22.33
N ALA A 130 -19.26 4.22 23.03
CA ALA A 130 -17.93 4.42 22.44
C ALA A 130 -17.66 3.43 21.31
N GLY A 131 -18.01 2.15 21.51
CA GLY A 131 -17.92 1.12 20.47
C GLY A 131 -18.83 1.41 19.28
N LEU A 132 -20.08 1.83 19.53
CA LEU A 132 -21.03 2.18 18.47
C LEU A 132 -20.59 3.43 17.68
N LEU A 133 -20.17 4.50 18.38
CA LEU A 133 -19.66 5.71 17.74
C LEU A 133 -18.45 5.41 16.87
N PHE A 134 -17.52 4.57 17.33
CA PHE A 134 -16.39 4.10 16.53
C PHE A 134 -16.86 3.33 15.29
N ALA A 135 -17.82 2.41 15.44
CA ALA A 135 -18.26 1.52 14.37
C ALA A 135 -19.00 2.23 13.24
N VAL A 136 -19.80 3.25 13.59
CA VAL A 136 -20.63 3.97 12.61
C VAL A 136 -20.00 5.29 12.16
N HIS A 137 -18.73 5.54 12.44
CA HIS A 137 -18.07 6.81 12.12
C HIS A 137 -17.60 6.88 10.65
N PRO A 138 -17.95 7.93 9.87
CA PRO A 138 -17.65 7.98 8.43
C PRO A 138 -16.15 7.97 8.07
N VAL A 139 -15.28 8.50 8.94
CA VAL A 139 -13.81 8.45 8.76
C VAL A 139 -13.29 7.00 8.68
N GLN A 140 -14.02 6.03 9.25
CA GLN A 140 -13.62 4.62 9.18
C GLN A 140 -13.87 3.99 7.82
N VAL A 141 -14.69 4.62 6.97
CA VAL A 141 -15.13 4.03 5.70
C VAL A 141 -13.98 3.66 4.80
N GLU A 142 -12.99 4.54 4.65
CA GLU A 142 -11.84 4.26 3.80
C GLU A 142 -11.09 2.99 4.23
N SER A 143 -11.06 2.67 5.52
CA SER A 143 -10.40 1.44 6.00
C SER A 143 -11.24 0.18 5.91
N VAL A 144 -12.57 0.32 5.91
CA VAL A 144 -13.51 -0.81 5.95
C VAL A 144 -13.97 -1.19 4.53
N ALA A 145 -14.25 -0.20 3.69
CA ALA A 145 -14.77 -0.42 2.34
C ALA A 145 -13.69 -0.77 1.33
N TRP A 146 -12.46 -0.25 1.47
CA TRP A 146 -11.32 -0.60 0.61
C TRP A 146 -10.68 -1.91 1.07
N ILE A 147 -10.61 -2.92 0.20
CA ILE A 147 -10.18 -4.27 0.57
C ILE A 147 -8.73 -4.27 1.06
N SER A 148 -7.80 -3.63 0.34
CA SER A 148 -6.38 -3.51 0.73
C SER A 148 -6.14 -2.78 2.05
N GLU A 149 -7.10 -1.99 2.57
CA GLU A 149 -7.03 -1.45 3.94
C GLU A 149 -7.44 -2.43 5.03
N ARG A 150 -7.61 -3.72 4.70
CA ARG A 150 -7.61 -4.85 5.65
C ARG A 150 -6.56 -4.69 6.75
N LYS A 151 -5.37 -4.19 6.39
CA LYS A 151 -4.27 -3.89 7.30
C LYS A 151 -4.69 -3.04 8.51
N ASN A 152 -5.56 -2.04 8.32
CA ASN A 152 -6.08 -1.20 9.41
C ASN A 152 -7.08 -1.94 10.30
N VAL A 153 -8.12 -2.54 9.72
CA VAL A 153 -9.18 -3.22 10.50
C VAL A 153 -8.61 -4.41 11.29
N LEU A 154 -7.73 -5.22 10.68
CA LEU A 154 -7.09 -6.38 11.30
C LEU A 154 -6.12 -5.96 12.40
N SER A 155 -5.20 -5.02 12.12
CA SER A 155 -4.22 -4.58 13.11
C SER A 155 -4.89 -3.90 14.31
N CYS A 156 -6.00 -3.18 14.12
CA CYS A 156 -6.74 -2.55 15.20
C CYS A 156 -7.42 -3.58 16.11
N LEU A 157 -8.10 -4.59 15.55
CA LEU A 157 -8.70 -5.66 16.34
C LEU A 157 -7.61 -6.34 17.20
N LEU A 158 -6.50 -6.72 16.59
CA LEU A 158 -5.38 -7.38 17.27
C LEU A 158 -4.75 -6.47 18.34
N ALA A 159 -4.59 -5.17 18.05
CA ALA A 159 -4.10 -4.19 19.01
C ALA A 159 -5.05 -4.01 20.21
N LEU A 160 -6.37 -3.98 19.98
CA LEU A 160 -7.37 -3.87 21.02
C LEU A 160 -7.41 -5.13 21.90
N LEU A 161 -7.28 -6.31 21.31
CA LEU A 161 -7.13 -7.57 22.05
C LEU A 161 -5.85 -7.59 22.89
N ALA A 162 -4.74 -7.08 22.35
CA ALA A 162 -3.49 -6.91 23.08
C ALA A 162 -3.65 -5.94 24.28
N VAL A 163 -4.31 -4.80 24.08
CA VAL A 163 -4.63 -3.83 25.15
C VAL A 163 -5.55 -4.46 26.19
N TRP A 164 -6.60 -5.16 25.76
CA TRP A 164 -7.55 -5.83 26.65
C TRP A 164 -6.86 -6.88 27.53
N GLY A 165 -6.01 -7.72 26.93
CA GLY A 165 -5.20 -8.71 27.63
C GLY A 165 -4.18 -8.07 28.57
N TYR A 166 -3.51 -7.01 28.14
CA TYR A 166 -2.57 -6.25 28.98
C TYR A 166 -3.26 -5.66 30.20
N ILE A 167 -4.40 -4.96 30.04
CA ILE A 167 -5.16 -4.39 31.16
C ILE A 167 -5.58 -5.49 32.13
N GLY A 168 -5.99 -6.66 31.63
CA GLY A 168 -6.40 -7.79 32.44
C GLY A 168 -5.29 -8.62 33.09
N CYS A 169 -4.03 -8.27 32.87
CA CYS A 169 -2.87 -8.91 33.48
C CYS A 169 -1.89 -7.91 34.10
N SER A 170 -2.18 -6.63 33.96
CA SER A 170 -1.37 -5.51 34.43
C SER A 170 -1.43 -5.42 35.95
N PRO A 171 -0.41 -4.81 36.59
CA PRO A 171 -0.45 -4.42 38.01
C PRO A 171 -1.61 -3.48 38.41
N PHE A 172 -2.58 -3.17 37.54
CA PHE A 172 -3.84 -2.48 37.90
C PHE A 172 -4.72 -3.32 38.82
N GLU A 173 -4.71 -4.65 38.68
CA GLU A 173 -5.52 -5.54 39.50
C GLU A 173 -4.75 -5.88 40.79
N ARG A 174 -5.38 -5.68 41.95
CA ARG A 174 -4.79 -5.94 43.28
C ARG A 174 -4.52 -7.42 43.53
N THR A 175 -5.18 -8.31 42.78
CA THR A 175 -5.08 -9.76 42.90
C THR A 175 -4.64 -10.36 41.56
N PRO A 176 -3.56 -11.16 41.51
CA PRO A 176 -3.18 -11.85 40.28
C PRO A 176 -4.29 -12.82 39.86
N HIS A 177 -4.81 -12.67 38.64
CA HIS A 177 -5.73 -13.66 38.08
C HIS A 177 -5.01 -15.00 37.85
N PRO A 178 -5.66 -16.15 38.14
CA PRO A 178 -5.18 -17.47 37.68
C PRO A 178 -4.98 -17.44 36.15
N GLY A 179 -3.82 -17.90 35.67
CA GLY A 179 -3.47 -17.86 34.24
C GLY A 179 -2.90 -16.52 33.71
N GLY A 180 -2.53 -15.58 34.58
CA GLY A 180 -1.99 -14.27 34.18
C GLY A 180 -0.73 -14.32 33.29
N ARG A 181 0.08 -15.38 33.37
CA ARG A 181 1.24 -15.56 32.48
C ARG A 181 0.81 -15.87 31.04
N THR A 182 -0.12 -16.80 30.84
CA THR A 182 -0.66 -17.17 29.53
C THR A 182 -1.32 -15.99 28.83
N ARG A 183 -2.15 -15.24 29.56
CA ARG A 183 -2.81 -14.04 29.02
C ARG A 183 -1.82 -12.94 28.61
N ARG A 184 -0.70 -12.76 29.34
CA ARG A 184 0.37 -11.83 28.94
C ARG A 184 1.03 -12.26 27.63
N TRP A 185 1.30 -13.54 27.46
CA TRP A 185 1.85 -14.07 26.21
C TRP A 185 0.88 -13.92 25.04
N LEU A 186 -0.41 -14.19 25.26
CA LEU A 186 -1.44 -13.95 24.25
C LEU A 186 -1.55 -12.46 23.87
N ALA A 187 -1.42 -11.55 24.84
CA ALA A 187 -1.41 -10.11 24.56
C ALA A 187 -0.18 -9.69 23.74
N LEU A 188 1.00 -10.23 24.05
CA LEU A 188 2.23 -10.01 23.27
C LEU A 188 2.14 -10.60 21.86
N LEU A 189 1.57 -11.79 21.72
CA LEU A 189 1.34 -12.43 20.42
C LEU A 189 0.35 -11.63 19.57
N ALA A 190 -0.74 -11.17 20.16
CA ALA A 190 -1.70 -10.29 19.49
C ALA A 190 -1.03 -8.96 19.06
N PHE A 191 -0.14 -8.41 19.88
CA PHE A 191 0.63 -7.22 19.50
C PHE A 191 1.62 -7.48 18.36
N ALA A 192 2.33 -8.60 18.38
CA ALA A 192 3.21 -9.00 17.28
C ALA A 192 2.40 -9.18 15.98
N ALA A 193 1.26 -9.87 16.05
CA ALA A 193 0.36 -10.04 14.93
C ALA A 193 -0.22 -8.70 14.43
N ALA A 194 -0.51 -7.74 15.33
CA ALA A 194 -0.95 -6.42 14.95
C ALA A 194 0.12 -5.69 14.11
N ASN A 195 1.39 -5.74 14.53
CA ASN A 195 2.50 -5.13 13.79
C ASN A 195 2.77 -5.82 12.44
N LEU A 196 2.65 -7.16 12.37
CA LEU A 196 2.75 -7.93 11.13
C LEU A 196 1.57 -7.72 10.18
N SER A 197 0.48 -7.10 10.66
CA SER A 197 -0.66 -6.66 9.85
C SER A 197 -0.51 -5.20 9.40
N LYS A 198 -0.07 -4.32 10.31
CA LYS A 198 0.29 -2.93 10.02
C LYS A 198 1.25 -2.40 11.09
N THR A 199 2.40 -1.94 10.67
CA THR A 199 3.51 -1.54 11.56
C THR A 199 3.25 -0.24 12.30
N ALA A 200 2.27 0.58 11.88
CA ALA A 200 1.83 1.79 12.58
C ALA A 200 1.38 1.56 14.04
N VAL A 201 1.04 0.31 14.39
CA VAL A 201 0.70 -0.09 15.76
C VAL A 201 1.91 -0.10 16.71
N CYS A 202 3.13 0.10 16.20
CA CYS A 202 4.37 0.19 16.99
C CYS A 202 4.33 1.26 18.11
N THR A 203 3.38 2.19 18.05
CA THR A 203 3.14 3.25 19.06
C THR A 203 2.34 2.77 20.29
N LEU A 204 1.78 1.56 20.25
CA LEU A 204 0.95 1.00 21.33
C LEU A 204 1.66 0.92 22.70
N PRO A 205 2.94 0.55 22.82
CA PRO A 205 3.61 0.47 24.14
C PRO A 205 3.61 1.83 24.88
N VAL A 206 3.74 2.93 24.14
CA VAL A 206 3.63 4.29 24.69
C VAL A 206 2.20 4.54 25.20
N SER A 207 1.19 4.12 24.44
CA SER A 207 -0.22 4.22 24.85
C SER A 207 -0.52 3.41 26.13
N LEU A 208 0.09 2.23 26.29
CA LEU A 208 -0.04 1.43 27.52
C LEU A 208 0.56 2.14 28.74
N LEU A 209 1.70 2.81 28.57
CA LEU A 209 2.31 3.62 29.64
C LEU A 209 1.44 4.84 29.98
N LEU A 210 0.83 5.50 28.97
CA LEU A 210 -0.11 6.61 29.18
C LEU A 210 -1.36 6.15 29.96
N LEU A 211 -1.94 5.00 29.62
CA LEU A 211 -3.05 4.41 30.37
C LEU A 211 -2.64 4.07 31.81
N THR A 212 -1.39 3.60 32.00
CA THR A 212 -0.83 3.32 33.33
C THR A 212 -0.67 4.57 34.17
N TRP A 213 -0.12 5.62 33.58
CA TRP A 213 -0.01 6.93 34.18
C TRP A 213 -1.38 7.53 34.53
N TRP A 214 -2.36 7.42 33.63
CA TRP A 214 -3.71 7.91 33.87
C TRP A 214 -4.34 7.27 35.11
N ARG A 215 -4.26 5.94 35.22
CA ARG A 215 -4.84 5.16 36.34
C ARG A 215 -4.11 5.38 37.66
N ARG A 216 -2.78 5.38 37.67
CA ARG A 216 -1.96 5.35 38.90
C ARG A 216 -1.32 6.69 39.26
N GLY A 217 -1.32 7.65 38.34
CA GLY A 217 -0.67 8.95 38.48
C GLY A 217 0.85 8.94 38.30
N ARG A 218 1.47 7.77 38.12
CA ARG A 218 2.92 7.60 37.93
C ARG A 218 3.21 6.35 37.10
N VAL A 219 4.36 6.34 36.43
CA VAL A 219 4.95 5.17 35.77
C VAL A 219 6.18 4.76 36.57
N GLY A 220 6.23 3.52 37.06
CA GLY A 220 7.36 3.00 37.84
C GLY A 220 8.24 2.04 37.05
N ARG A 221 9.37 1.63 37.63
CA ARG A 221 10.31 0.65 37.04
C ARG A 221 9.63 -0.67 36.64
N ARG A 222 8.68 -1.16 37.43
CA ARG A 222 7.90 -2.37 37.13
C ARG A 222 7.03 -2.24 35.88
N ASP A 223 6.51 -1.04 35.64
CA ASP A 223 5.67 -0.77 34.47
C ASP A 223 6.55 -0.75 33.22
N LEU A 224 7.71 -0.07 33.30
CA LEU A 224 8.73 -0.06 32.25
C LEU A 224 9.22 -1.46 31.90
N SER A 225 9.54 -2.29 32.91
CA SER A 225 9.99 -3.67 32.68
C SER A 225 8.89 -4.55 32.08
N ALA A 226 7.62 -4.36 32.48
CA ALA A 226 6.49 -5.07 31.90
C ALA A 226 6.22 -4.68 30.43
N THR A 227 6.51 -3.43 30.05
CA THR A 227 6.39 -2.94 28.67
C THR A 227 7.64 -3.14 27.82
N ALA A 228 8.80 -3.46 28.41
CA ALA A 228 10.07 -3.57 27.67
C ALA A 228 10.02 -4.57 26.49
N PRO A 229 9.41 -5.78 26.62
CA PRO A 229 9.26 -6.68 25.47
C PRO A 229 8.42 -6.09 24.34
N TRP A 230 7.45 -5.23 24.67
CA TRP A 230 6.61 -4.55 23.69
C TRP A 230 7.40 -3.48 22.92
N PHE A 231 8.25 -2.72 23.61
CA PHE A 231 9.15 -1.75 22.97
C PHE A 231 10.18 -2.44 22.07
N ALA A 232 10.77 -3.55 22.53
CA ALA A 232 11.73 -4.31 21.73
C ALA A 232 11.09 -4.83 20.43
N MET A 233 9.89 -5.39 20.51
CA MET A 233 9.13 -5.86 19.34
C MET A 233 8.76 -4.70 18.39
N ALA A 234 8.28 -3.58 18.93
CA ALA A 234 7.95 -2.38 18.15
C ALA A 234 9.17 -1.83 17.41
N ALA A 235 10.33 -1.78 18.07
CA ALA A 235 11.58 -1.32 17.47
C ALA A 235 12.07 -2.27 16.38
N ALA A 236 12.08 -3.59 16.62
CA ALA A 236 12.53 -4.57 15.65
C ALA A 236 11.70 -4.53 14.35
N LEU A 237 10.37 -4.57 14.45
CA LEU A 237 9.48 -4.54 13.29
C LEU A 237 9.42 -3.15 12.63
N GLY A 238 9.56 -2.08 13.42
CA GLY A 238 9.70 -0.71 12.91
C GLY A 238 10.95 -0.54 12.05
N LEU A 239 12.10 -1.06 12.50
CA LEU A 239 13.36 -1.02 11.74
C LEU A 239 13.26 -1.82 10.43
N VAL A 240 12.64 -2.99 10.45
CA VAL A 240 12.37 -3.76 9.21
C VAL A 240 11.53 -2.94 8.24
N THR A 241 10.49 -2.27 8.73
CA THR A 241 9.64 -1.41 7.90
C THR A 241 10.42 -0.28 7.26
N VAL A 242 11.23 0.44 8.06
CA VAL A 242 12.06 1.55 7.58
C VAL A 242 13.03 1.05 6.50
N TRP A 243 13.65 -0.12 6.70
CA TRP A 243 14.54 -0.71 5.71
C TRP A 243 13.81 -1.04 4.40
N VAL A 244 12.62 -1.66 4.46
CA VAL A 244 11.81 -1.95 3.25
C VAL A 244 11.39 -0.67 2.54
N GLU A 245 10.94 0.34 3.29
CA GLU A 245 10.51 1.63 2.73
C GLU A 245 11.66 2.36 2.02
N LEU A 246 12.84 2.43 2.63
CA LEU A 246 14.00 3.13 2.06
C LEU A 246 14.60 2.42 0.84
N TYR A 247 14.73 1.09 0.89
CA TYR A 247 15.51 0.34 -0.10
C TYR A 247 14.67 -0.37 -1.16
N ARG A 248 13.36 -0.59 -0.94
CA ARG A 248 12.48 -1.32 -1.88
C ARG A 248 11.33 -0.47 -2.42
N ILE A 249 10.64 0.27 -1.55
CA ILE A 249 9.47 1.08 -1.95
C ILE A 249 9.91 2.46 -2.46
N GLY A 250 11.07 2.95 -2.02
CA GLY A 250 11.65 4.22 -2.46
C GLY A 250 11.14 5.42 -1.68
N ALA A 251 10.72 5.24 -0.42
CA ALA A 251 10.37 6.35 0.47
C ALA A 251 11.56 7.33 0.57
N GLY A 252 11.36 8.56 0.11
CA GLY A 252 12.41 9.58 0.01
C GLY A 252 12.86 9.91 -1.42
N ARG A 253 12.48 9.12 -2.43
CA ARG A 253 12.68 9.42 -3.86
C ARG A 253 11.51 10.26 -4.38
N GLY A 254 11.52 11.58 -4.13
CA GLY A 254 10.47 12.50 -4.59
C GLY A 254 10.25 13.71 -3.67
N GLU A 255 9.11 14.40 -3.82
CA GLU A 255 8.70 15.59 -3.05
C GLU A 255 8.40 15.29 -1.57
N SER A 256 9.44 14.91 -0.84
CA SER A 256 9.42 14.57 0.58
C SER A 256 9.59 15.80 1.47
N LEU A 257 9.10 15.73 2.71
CA LEU A 257 9.46 16.75 3.72
C LEU A 257 10.95 16.60 4.03
N VAL A 258 11.73 17.66 3.79
CA VAL A 258 13.18 17.66 4.03
C VAL A 258 13.50 18.32 5.37
N GLY A 259 12.87 19.46 5.69
CA GLY A 259 13.15 20.23 6.91
C GLY A 259 12.33 19.81 8.13
N TRP A 260 12.95 19.81 9.31
CA TRP A 260 12.26 19.52 10.59
C TRP A 260 11.15 20.53 10.91
N ILE A 261 11.33 21.80 10.55
CA ILE A 261 10.30 22.83 10.75
C ILE A 261 9.05 22.52 9.93
N ASP A 262 9.23 22.13 8.66
CA ASP A 262 8.12 21.75 7.78
C ASP A 262 7.38 20.52 8.33
N ARG A 263 8.11 19.54 8.86
CA ARG A 263 7.53 18.36 9.54
C ARG A 263 6.70 18.75 10.75
N PHE A 264 7.18 19.66 11.60
CA PHE A 264 6.40 20.15 12.76
C PHE A 264 5.16 20.95 12.33
N CYS A 265 5.28 21.75 11.29
CA CYS A 265 4.16 22.50 10.70
C CYS A 265 3.05 21.56 10.19
N VAL A 266 3.44 20.55 9.40
CA VAL A 266 2.52 19.52 8.89
C VAL A 266 1.91 18.71 10.04
N ALA A 267 2.72 18.29 11.02
CA ALA A 267 2.22 17.55 12.19
C ALA A 267 1.22 18.34 13.03
N GLY A 268 1.47 19.64 13.23
CA GLY A 268 0.55 20.55 13.86
C GLY A 268 -0.79 20.62 13.13
N ARG A 269 -0.77 20.95 11.84
CA ARG A 269 -1.98 21.02 11.01
C ARG A 269 -2.71 19.68 10.92
N ALA A 270 -2.00 18.58 10.71
CA ALA A 270 -2.56 17.24 10.60
C ALA A 270 -3.29 16.83 11.90
N THR A 271 -2.72 17.14 13.07
CA THR A 271 -3.37 16.86 14.36
C THR A 271 -4.74 17.52 14.46
N TRP A 272 -4.85 18.80 14.10
CA TRP A 272 -6.11 19.53 14.10
C TRP A 272 -7.06 19.10 12.99
N PHE A 273 -6.52 18.77 11.81
CA PHE A 273 -7.30 18.20 10.72
C PHE A 273 -8.00 16.91 11.17
N TYR A 274 -7.27 15.95 11.75
CA TYR A 274 -7.85 14.70 12.21
C TYR A 274 -8.83 14.90 13.36
N LEU A 275 -8.53 15.78 14.32
CA LEU A 275 -9.48 16.10 15.38
C LEU A 275 -10.77 16.68 14.78
N GLY A 276 -10.64 17.58 13.81
CA GLY A 276 -11.75 18.16 13.07
C GLY A 276 -12.57 17.10 12.33
N LYS A 277 -11.94 16.16 11.63
CA LYS A 277 -12.62 15.08 10.92
C LYS A 277 -13.32 14.09 11.84
N VAL A 278 -12.81 13.86 13.05
CA VAL A 278 -13.45 13.01 14.05
C VAL A 278 -14.62 13.71 14.75
N LEU A 279 -14.55 15.02 14.96
CA LEU A 279 -15.66 15.77 15.57
C LEU A 279 -16.72 16.20 14.55
N TRP A 280 -16.32 16.39 13.29
CA TRP A 280 -17.14 16.86 12.19
C TRP A 280 -16.73 16.19 10.86
N PRO A 281 -17.23 14.98 10.57
CA PRO A 281 -16.81 14.16 9.43
C PRO A 281 -17.44 14.62 8.11
N ALA A 282 -17.21 15.88 7.73
CA ALA A 282 -17.68 16.45 6.47
C ALA A 282 -16.56 16.50 5.43
N ASN A 283 -16.95 16.47 4.15
CA ASN A 283 -16.05 16.59 3.00
C ASN A 283 -14.90 15.57 3.05
N LEU A 284 -15.24 14.31 3.34
CA LEU A 284 -14.31 13.20 3.30
C LEU A 284 -13.89 12.90 1.86
N ALA A 285 -12.61 12.60 1.67
CA ALA A 285 -12.02 12.44 0.35
C ALA A 285 -10.92 11.39 0.39
N PHE A 286 -10.86 10.55 -0.63
CA PHE A 286 -9.78 9.57 -0.77
C PHE A 286 -8.42 10.27 -0.98
N ILE A 287 -8.40 11.36 -1.76
CA ILE A 287 -7.21 12.21 -1.95
C ILE A 287 -7.54 13.65 -1.61
N TYR A 288 -7.05 14.10 -0.45
CA TYR A 288 -7.19 15.49 -0.02
C TYR A 288 -6.26 16.43 -0.78
N PRO A 289 -6.65 17.70 -0.98
CA PRO A 289 -5.73 18.72 -1.49
C PRO A 289 -4.51 18.86 -0.60
N ARG A 290 -3.33 18.76 -1.21
CA ARG A 290 -2.06 18.92 -0.50
C ARG A 290 -1.83 20.39 -0.17
N TRP A 291 -1.74 20.71 1.13
CA TRP A 291 -1.53 22.09 1.55
C TRP A 291 -0.11 22.58 1.21
N PRO A 292 0.05 23.79 0.66
CA PRO A 292 1.36 24.38 0.48
C PRO A 292 1.95 24.75 1.84
N ILE A 293 3.28 24.66 1.95
CA ILE A 293 4.05 25.10 3.12
C ILE A 293 4.73 26.41 2.74
N PRO A 294 4.18 27.58 3.13
CA PRO A 294 4.69 28.87 2.72
C PRO A 294 6.05 29.16 3.39
N PRO A 295 6.94 29.96 2.76
CA PRO A 295 8.26 30.27 3.31
C PRO A 295 8.22 30.90 4.72
N SER A 296 7.22 31.73 5.02
CA SER A 296 7.08 32.43 6.30
C SER A 296 6.69 31.50 7.45
N ARG A 297 5.96 30.41 7.17
CA ARG A 297 5.54 29.35 8.12
C ARG A 297 4.83 29.82 9.40
N ALA A 298 4.54 31.12 9.55
CA ALA A 298 4.12 31.70 10.82
C ALA A 298 2.79 31.15 11.31
N VAL A 299 1.80 31.02 10.40
CA VAL A 299 0.50 30.42 10.70
C VAL A 299 0.65 28.94 11.06
N ASP A 300 1.46 28.19 10.30
CA ASP A 300 1.65 26.76 10.53
C ASP A 300 2.35 26.47 11.87
N LEU A 301 3.34 27.30 12.22
CA LEU A 301 3.99 27.26 13.53
C LEU A 301 3.03 27.64 14.65
N ALA A 302 2.16 28.64 14.47
CA ALA A 302 1.14 28.98 15.44
C ALA A 302 0.13 27.82 15.66
N VAL A 303 -0.26 27.16 14.57
CA VAL A 303 -1.13 25.97 14.62
C VAL A 303 -0.45 24.80 15.34
N ALA A 304 0.85 24.57 15.11
CA ALA A 304 1.63 23.59 15.84
C ALA A 304 1.79 23.96 17.33
N ALA A 305 2.06 25.24 17.63
CA ALA A 305 2.13 25.75 18.99
C ALA A 305 0.80 25.59 19.74
N ALA A 306 -0.34 25.69 19.05
CA ALA A 306 -1.65 25.42 19.65
C ALA A 306 -1.80 23.97 20.15
N VAL A 307 -1.17 22.98 19.48
CA VAL A 307 -1.15 21.58 19.96
C VAL A 307 -0.40 21.50 21.30
N VAL A 308 0.74 22.18 21.41
CA VAL A 308 1.53 22.24 22.64
C VAL A 308 0.77 22.98 23.74
N ALA A 309 0.16 24.13 23.42
CA ALA A 309 -0.64 24.91 24.36
C ALA A 309 -1.86 24.12 24.87
N THR A 310 -2.54 23.37 24.00
CA THR A 310 -3.66 22.49 24.38
C THR A 310 -3.19 21.37 25.32
N THR A 311 -2.06 20.75 25.00
CA THR A 311 -1.43 19.72 25.84
C THR A 311 -1.06 20.29 27.21
N LEU A 312 -0.47 21.48 27.25
CA LEU A 312 -0.12 22.18 28.50
C LEU A 312 -1.38 22.57 29.27
N GLY A 313 -2.42 23.07 28.61
CA GLY A 313 -3.70 23.39 29.22
C GLY A 313 -4.32 22.18 29.92
N PHE A 314 -4.41 21.04 29.20
CA PHE A 314 -4.86 19.78 29.80
C PHE A 314 -3.94 19.30 30.93
N TRP A 315 -2.63 19.50 30.82
CA TRP A 315 -1.70 19.21 31.92
C TRP A 315 -2.00 20.08 33.13
N LEU A 316 -2.06 21.40 33.02
CA LEU A 316 -2.32 22.32 34.13
C LEU A 316 -3.67 22.03 34.79
N LEU A 317 -4.68 21.73 33.97
CA LEU A 317 -6.04 21.44 34.43
C LEU A 317 -6.24 19.99 34.92
N ARG A 318 -5.22 19.12 34.84
CA ARG A 318 -5.32 17.70 35.22
C ARG A 318 -5.69 17.46 36.68
N ARG A 319 -5.39 18.42 37.56
CA ARG A 319 -5.78 18.35 38.99
C ARG A 319 -7.25 18.67 39.21
N ARG A 320 -7.86 19.47 38.32
CA ARG A 320 -9.26 19.90 38.40
C ARG A 320 -10.21 18.93 37.69
N PHE A 321 -9.90 18.54 36.46
CA PHE A 321 -10.75 17.66 35.65
C PHE A 321 -10.28 16.20 35.59
N GLY A 322 -9.22 15.86 36.31
CA GLY A 322 -8.56 14.57 36.24
C GLY A 322 -7.63 14.42 35.04
N ARG A 323 -6.93 13.28 34.97
CA ARG A 323 -5.93 12.99 33.93
C ARG A 323 -6.52 12.41 32.64
N GLY A 324 -7.84 12.14 32.61
CA GLY A 324 -8.49 11.38 31.55
C GLY A 324 -8.45 12.06 30.18
N LEU A 325 -8.82 13.34 30.13
CA LEU A 325 -8.84 14.12 28.89
C LEU A 325 -7.43 14.26 28.29
N LEU A 326 -6.43 14.55 29.15
CA LEU A 326 -5.03 14.58 28.73
C LEU A 326 -4.56 13.21 28.22
N CYS A 327 -4.93 12.12 28.89
CA CYS A 327 -4.55 10.78 28.45
C CYS A 327 -5.15 10.45 27.07
N ALA A 328 -6.44 10.74 26.85
CA ALA A 328 -7.08 10.53 25.56
C ALA A 328 -6.43 11.38 24.45
N TRP A 329 -6.13 12.65 24.75
CA TRP A 329 -5.42 13.56 23.84
C TRP A 329 -4.01 13.06 23.47
N LEU A 330 -3.24 12.58 24.45
CA LEU A 330 -1.90 12.05 24.19
C LEU A 330 -1.95 10.72 23.43
N VAL A 331 -2.90 9.83 23.75
CA VAL A 331 -3.10 8.59 22.99
C VAL A 331 -3.50 8.90 21.55
N PHE A 332 -4.38 9.88 21.32
CA PHE A 332 -4.74 10.36 19.97
C PHE A 332 -3.50 10.79 19.16
N ILE A 333 -2.65 11.66 19.72
CA ILE A 333 -1.43 12.13 19.05
C ILE A 333 -0.43 10.98 18.83
N VAL A 334 -0.20 10.15 19.86
CA VAL A 334 0.76 9.04 19.80
C VAL A 334 0.35 8.04 18.71
N THR A 335 -0.93 7.68 18.66
CA THR A 335 -1.45 6.76 17.63
C THR A 335 -1.35 7.36 16.22
N LEU A 336 -1.55 8.67 16.05
CA LEU A 336 -1.38 9.33 14.75
C LEU A 336 0.08 9.56 14.36
N SER A 337 1.02 9.50 15.30
CA SER A 337 2.39 9.98 15.08
C SER A 337 3.11 9.42 13.83
N PRO A 338 2.92 8.16 13.39
CA PRO A 338 3.51 7.67 12.13
C PRO A 338 2.97 8.37 10.88
N ALA A 339 1.76 8.93 10.95
CA ALA A 339 1.04 9.58 9.84
C ALA A 339 0.98 11.12 9.98
N LEU A 340 1.61 11.72 10.99
CA LEU A 340 1.58 13.18 11.20
C LEU A 340 2.53 13.97 10.29
N GLY A 341 3.38 13.35 9.48
CA GLY A 341 4.41 14.09 8.73
C GLY A 341 5.79 14.08 9.37
N LEU A 342 5.95 13.44 10.55
CA LEU A 342 7.25 13.32 11.22
C LEU A 342 8.21 12.39 10.46
N VAL A 343 7.66 11.37 9.80
CA VAL A 343 8.38 10.47 8.88
C VAL A 343 7.72 10.58 7.51
N ASN A 344 8.50 10.48 6.43
CA ASN A 344 7.93 10.48 5.08
C ASN A 344 7.30 9.12 4.79
N VAL A 345 6.08 9.14 4.26
CA VAL A 345 5.41 7.98 3.69
C VAL A 345 5.15 8.24 2.21
N ASN A 346 5.18 7.20 1.37
CA ASN A 346 5.03 7.37 -0.09
C ASN A 346 3.73 8.10 -0.48
N PHE A 347 2.65 7.88 0.27
CA PHE A 347 1.36 8.55 0.05
C PHE A 347 1.44 10.09 0.11
N PHE A 348 2.41 10.67 0.83
CA PHE A 348 2.58 12.12 0.95
C PHE A 348 2.92 12.84 -0.35
N ARG A 349 3.30 12.10 -1.41
CA ARG A 349 3.38 12.66 -2.76
C ARG A 349 2.02 13.18 -3.26
N PHE A 350 0.92 12.57 -2.80
CA PHE A 350 -0.44 12.92 -3.20
C PHE A 350 -1.13 13.83 -2.19
N SER A 351 -1.02 13.52 -0.89
CA SER A 351 -1.67 14.27 0.18
C SER A 351 -0.97 14.05 1.53
N TRP A 352 -0.91 15.08 2.37
CA TRP A 352 -0.37 14.97 3.74
C TRP A 352 -1.26 14.18 4.71
N VAL A 353 -2.52 13.96 4.34
CA VAL A 353 -3.55 13.36 5.21
C VAL A 353 -4.47 12.43 4.41
N ALA A 354 -5.04 11.44 5.09
CA ALA A 354 -6.02 10.50 4.54
C ALA A 354 -6.93 9.97 5.65
N ASP A 355 -8.18 9.60 5.34
CA ASP A 355 -9.13 9.18 6.39
C ASP A 355 -8.66 7.87 7.04
N HIS A 356 -8.12 6.95 6.24
CA HIS A 356 -7.60 5.67 6.72
C HIS A 356 -6.40 5.81 7.69
N PHE A 357 -5.69 6.95 7.73
CA PHE A 357 -4.64 7.18 8.74
C PHE A 357 -5.20 7.41 10.15
N ALA A 358 -6.46 7.84 10.27
CA ALA A 358 -7.08 8.14 11.55
C ALA A 358 -7.71 6.91 12.22
N TYR A 359 -7.73 5.73 11.57
CA TYR A 359 -8.57 4.60 11.95
C TYR A 359 -8.50 4.25 13.45
N HIS A 360 -7.28 4.02 13.97
CA HIS A 360 -7.05 3.73 15.40
C HIS A 360 -7.21 4.97 16.28
N ALA A 361 -6.90 6.15 15.77
CA ALA A 361 -6.90 7.42 16.52
C ALA A 361 -8.31 7.93 16.83
N VAL A 362 -9.33 7.51 16.07
CA VAL A 362 -10.74 7.84 16.39
C VAL A 362 -11.14 7.34 17.79
N ILE A 363 -10.59 6.21 18.23
CA ILE A 363 -10.99 5.50 19.46
C ILE A 363 -10.92 6.40 20.71
N PRO A 364 -9.78 7.01 21.09
CA PRO A 364 -9.69 7.85 22.29
C PRO A 364 -10.68 9.03 22.26
N ILE A 365 -10.96 9.61 21.09
CA ILE A 365 -11.91 10.72 20.96
C ILE A 365 -13.35 10.23 21.09
N ALA A 366 -13.70 9.12 20.44
CA ALA A 366 -15.01 8.47 20.58
C ALA A 366 -15.30 8.10 22.05
N VAL A 367 -14.28 7.64 22.80
CA VAL A 367 -14.40 7.37 24.25
C VAL A 367 -14.69 8.65 25.04
N VAL A 368 -14.01 9.76 24.74
CA VAL A 368 -14.26 11.06 25.42
C VAL A 368 -15.68 11.54 25.14
N VAL A 369 -16.15 11.49 23.88
CA VAL A 369 -17.50 11.90 23.50
C VAL A 369 -18.55 11.02 24.17
N ALA A 370 -18.40 9.69 24.09
CA ALA A 370 -19.32 8.75 24.73
C ALA A 370 -19.38 8.93 26.26
N TYR A 371 -18.23 9.14 26.89
CA TYR A 371 -18.15 9.42 28.32
C TYR A 371 -18.88 10.72 28.68
N ALA A 372 -18.66 11.80 27.93
CA ALA A 372 -19.27 13.11 28.16
C ALA A 372 -20.80 13.04 28.01
N LEU A 373 -21.29 12.42 26.93
CA LEU A 373 -22.72 12.24 26.69
C LEU A 373 -23.38 11.37 27.77
N THR A 374 -22.74 10.26 28.15
CA THR A 374 -23.28 9.37 29.18
C THR A 374 -23.33 10.07 30.54
N ARG A 375 -22.24 10.73 30.94
CA ARG A 375 -22.20 11.48 32.21
C ARG A 375 -23.17 12.65 32.23
N GLY A 376 -23.29 13.40 31.13
CA GLY A 376 -24.24 14.49 31.00
C GLY A 376 -25.69 14.02 31.09
N SER A 377 -26.01 12.90 30.43
CA SER A 377 -27.35 12.29 30.48
C SER A 377 -27.73 11.71 31.85
N ALA A 378 -26.75 11.47 32.72
CA ALA A 378 -26.96 10.99 34.08
C ALA A 378 -27.04 12.12 35.12
N ARG A 379 -26.79 13.39 34.74
CA ARG A 379 -26.97 14.54 35.64
C ARG A 379 -28.45 14.89 35.77
N ALA A 380 -28.83 15.49 36.89
CA ALA A 380 -30.20 15.93 37.18
C ALA A 380 -30.50 17.36 36.67
N ASP A 381 -29.56 17.98 35.93
CA ASP A 381 -29.60 19.39 35.54
C ASP A 381 -29.95 19.58 34.03
N ALA A 382 -29.77 20.81 33.53
CA ALA A 382 -30.09 21.23 32.16
C ALA A 382 -29.43 20.36 31.06
N TRP A 383 -28.39 19.59 31.37
CA TRP A 383 -27.66 18.77 30.39
C TRP A 383 -28.26 17.37 30.17
N ARG A 384 -29.19 16.91 31.01
CA ARG A 384 -29.77 15.55 30.94
C ARG A 384 -30.38 15.22 29.58
N ARG A 385 -31.34 16.05 29.16
CA ARG A 385 -32.09 15.89 27.91
C ARG A 385 -31.19 16.05 26.67
N PRO A 386 -30.42 17.14 26.50
CA PRO A 386 -29.62 17.31 25.29
C PRO A 386 -28.55 16.22 25.15
N CYS A 387 -27.87 15.81 26.23
CA CYS A 387 -26.90 14.72 26.15
C CYS A 387 -27.55 13.36 25.85
N GLY A 388 -28.75 13.08 26.40
CA GLY A 388 -29.50 11.87 26.08
C GLY A 388 -29.93 11.81 24.61
N VAL A 389 -30.47 12.93 24.08
CA VAL A 389 -30.82 13.05 22.65
C VAL A 389 -29.59 12.90 21.77
N ALA A 390 -28.48 13.56 22.10
CA ALA A 390 -27.24 13.45 21.35
C ALA A 390 -26.64 12.03 21.38
N ALA A 391 -26.76 11.30 22.50
CA ALA A 391 -26.30 9.91 22.60
C ALA A 391 -27.03 8.94 21.65
N VAL A 392 -28.27 9.28 21.24
CA VAL A 392 -29.05 8.50 20.27
C VAL A 392 -28.89 9.05 18.85
N CYS A 393 -28.99 10.36 18.67
CA CYS A 393 -28.97 10.98 17.33
C CYS A 393 -27.58 10.93 16.69
N ALA A 394 -26.51 11.10 17.45
CA ALA A 394 -25.16 11.13 16.88
C ALA A 394 -24.79 9.80 16.19
N PRO A 395 -24.97 8.61 16.80
CA PRO A 395 -24.76 7.34 16.09
C PRO A 395 -25.62 7.18 14.84
N VAL A 396 -26.88 7.62 14.85
CA VAL A 396 -27.77 7.53 13.68
C VAL A 396 -27.27 8.41 12.54
N VAL A 397 -26.95 9.67 12.83
CA VAL A 397 -26.40 10.61 11.82
C VAL A 397 -25.07 10.10 11.28
N LEU A 398 -24.16 9.66 12.14
CA LEU A 398 -22.88 9.08 11.73
C LEU A 398 -23.08 7.82 10.87
N GLY A 399 -24.03 6.95 11.23
CA GLY A 399 -24.36 5.76 10.45
C GLY A 399 -24.90 6.08 9.05
N VAL A 400 -25.76 7.09 8.91
CA VAL A 400 -26.24 7.57 7.60
C VAL A 400 -25.10 8.15 6.77
N LEU A 401 -24.25 8.97 7.38
CA LEU A 401 -23.07 9.51 6.70
C LEU A 401 -22.08 8.42 6.28
N THR A 402 -21.92 7.37 7.10
CA THR A 402 -21.11 6.19 6.78
C THR A 402 -21.69 5.42 5.61
N PHE A 403 -23.00 5.23 5.55
CA PHE A 403 -23.68 4.61 4.40
C PHE A 403 -23.44 5.40 3.11
N VAL A 404 -23.63 6.72 3.15
CA VAL A 404 -23.40 7.58 1.98
C VAL A 404 -21.92 7.52 1.56
N GLN A 405 -21.01 7.66 2.51
CA GLN A 405 -19.57 7.64 2.24
C GLN A 405 -19.12 6.28 1.70
N ALA A 406 -19.63 5.16 2.21
CA ALA A 406 -19.32 3.81 1.72
C ALA A 406 -19.78 3.61 0.28
N GLY A 407 -20.86 4.27 -0.15
CA GLY A 407 -21.33 4.24 -1.53
C GLY A 407 -20.30 4.77 -2.54
N HIS A 408 -19.40 5.67 -2.13
CA HIS A 408 -18.32 6.17 -2.99
C HIS A 408 -17.20 5.14 -3.24
N TYR A 409 -17.15 4.06 -2.48
CA TYR A 409 -16.14 3.00 -2.60
C TYR A 409 -16.66 1.77 -3.37
N ARG A 410 -17.86 1.85 -3.94
CA ARG A 410 -18.51 0.70 -4.61
C ARG A 410 -17.77 0.24 -5.88
N ASP A 411 -17.10 1.16 -6.58
CA ASP A 411 -16.37 0.89 -7.81
C ASP A 411 -15.33 1.97 -8.05
N ALA A 412 -14.34 1.68 -8.91
CA ALA A 412 -13.24 2.60 -9.17
C ALA A 412 -13.73 3.93 -9.77
N GLU A 413 -14.72 3.94 -10.66
CA GLU A 413 -15.21 5.17 -11.29
C GLU A 413 -15.88 6.09 -10.25
N ALA A 414 -16.76 5.55 -9.40
CA ALA A 414 -17.42 6.29 -8.32
C ALA A 414 -16.40 6.88 -7.34
N LEU A 415 -15.38 6.10 -6.99
CA LEU A 415 -14.29 6.54 -6.12
C LEU A 415 -13.54 7.73 -6.74
N TRP A 416 -13.10 7.58 -7.98
CA TRP A 416 -12.26 8.56 -8.65
C TRP A 416 -13.02 9.84 -9.01
N ARG A 417 -14.28 9.75 -9.42
CA ARG A 417 -15.13 10.93 -9.64
C ARG A 417 -15.36 11.70 -8.33
N HIS A 418 -15.61 11.01 -7.23
CA HIS A 418 -15.75 11.66 -5.92
C HIS A 418 -14.43 12.32 -5.49
N ALA A 419 -13.31 11.62 -5.59
CA ALA A 419 -11.99 12.16 -5.25
C ALA A 419 -11.63 13.38 -6.13
N LEU A 420 -11.92 13.33 -7.44
CA LEU A 420 -11.68 14.44 -8.36
C LEU A 420 -12.57 15.65 -8.04
N ALA A 421 -13.84 15.44 -7.66
CA ALA A 421 -14.72 16.53 -7.24
C ALA A 421 -14.22 17.22 -5.95
N ARG A 422 -13.58 16.48 -5.05
CA ARG A 422 -12.98 17.02 -3.81
C ARG A 422 -11.61 17.63 -4.01
N ASN A 423 -10.87 17.17 -5.02
CA ASN A 423 -9.53 17.64 -5.33
C ASN A 423 -9.32 17.74 -6.86
N PRO A 424 -9.87 18.77 -7.52
CA PRO A 424 -9.78 18.92 -8.98
C PRO A 424 -8.35 19.13 -9.51
N GLY A 425 -7.44 19.55 -8.62
CA GLY A 425 -6.04 19.81 -8.90
C GLY A 425 -5.13 18.58 -8.80
N SER A 426 -5.64 17.41 -8.44
CA SER A 426 -4.83 16.20 -8.33
C SER A 426 -4.78 15.43 -9.66
N SER A 427 -3.58 15.02 -10.07
CA SER A 427 -3.36 14.18 -11.25
C SER A 427 -3.97 12.78 -11.07
N LEU A 428 -3.86 12.21 -9.88
CA LEU A 428 -4.20 10.82 -9.63
C LEU A 428 -5.69 10.45 -9.75
N PRO A 429 -6.65 11.15 -9.10
CA PRO A 429 -8.08 10.91 -9.36
C PRO A 429 -8.45 11.12 -10.82
N ARG A 430 -7.78 12.04 -11.50
CA ARG A 430 -8.05 12.32 -12.91
C ARG A 430 -7.62 11.16 -13.80
N SER A 431 -6.44 10.59 -13.56
CA SER A 431 -5.97 9.38 -14.24
C SER A 431 -6.83 8.16 -13.91
N GLY A 432 -7.36 8.09 -12.69
CA GLY A 432 -8.32 7.08 -12.28
C GLY A 432 -9.63 7.16 -13.08
N VAL A 433 -10.19 8.38 -13.26
CA VAL A 433 -11.35 8.60 -14.14
C VAL A 433 -11.01 8.25 -15.59
N ALA A 434 -9.85 8.69 -16.09
CA ALA A 434 -9.39 8.36 -17.43
C ALA A 434 -9.31 6.84 -17.66
N LEU A 435 -8.79 6.08 -16.69
CA LEU A 435 -8.70 4.62 -16.76
C LEU A 435 -10.09 3.97 -16.77
N ALA A 436 -11.06 4.52 -16.03
CA ALA A 436 -12.44 4.04 -16.07
C ALA A 436 -13.09 4.26 -17.45
N LEU A 437 -12.91 5.46 -18.04
CA LEU A 437 -13.37 5.78 -19.40
C LEU A 437 -12.68 4.89 -20.45
N GLN A 438 -11.38 4.67 -20.27
CA GLN A 438 -10.57 3.77 -21.09
C GLN A 438 -11.18 2.35 -21.11
N ARG A 439 -11.50 1.79 -19.93
CA ARG A 439 -12.12 0.46 -19.80
C ARG A 439 -13.52 0.37 -20.45
N ARG A 440 -14.22 1.50 -20.60
CA ARG A 440 -15.52 1.59 -21.31
C ARG A 440 -15.38 1.75 -22.82
N GLY A 441 -14.16 1.92 -23.33
CA GLY A 441 -13.92 2.19 -24.75
C GLY A 441 -14.05 3.66 -25.16
N GLU A 442 -14.17 4.57 -24.20
CA GLU A 442 -14.31 6.02 -24.43
C GLU A 442 -12.93 6.69 -24.52
N TRP A 443 -12.10 6.17 -25.43
CA TRP A 443 -10.66 6.45 -25.50
C TRP A 443 -10.30 7.93 -25.72
N ARG A 444 -11.15 8.69 -26.45
CA ARG A 444 -10.93 10.13 -26.69
C ARG A 444 -11.10 10.96 -25.43
N GLU A 445 -12.13 10.68 -24.63
CA GLU A 445 -12.35 11.36 -23.36
C GLU A 445 -11.29 10.96 -22.34
N ALA A 446 -10.90 9.68 -22.32
CA ALA A 446 -9.79 9.18 -21.51
C ALA A 446 -8.48 9.94 -21.81
N LEU A 447 -8.14 10.14 -23.09
CA LEU A 447 -6.95 10.90 -23.48
C LEU A 447 -6.99 12.36 -23.00
N ALA A 448 -8.15 13.03 -23.08
CA ALA A 448 -8.29 14.39 -22.56
C ALA A 448 -8.03 14.45 -21.05
N HIS A 449 -8.55 13.48 -20.29
CA HIS A 449 -8.27 13.39 -18.86
C HIS A 449 -6.80 13.07 -18.57
N TYR A 450 -6.16 12.19 -19.34
CA TYR A 450 -4.73 11.90 -19.16
C TYR A 450 -3.84 13.10 -19.50
N GLU A 451 -4.11 13.81 -20.59
CA GLU A 451 -3.38 15.05 -20.95
C GLU A 451 -3.45 16.03 -19.78
N GLU A 452 -4.65 16.27 -19.26
CA GLU A 452 -4.85 17.13 -18.10
C GLU A 452 -4.20 16.62 -16.79
N ALA A 453 -4.06 15.31 -16.62
CA ALA A 453 -3.37 14.73 -15.47
C ALA A 453 -1.85 14.94 -15.55
N LEU A 454 -1.26 14.77 -16.74
CA LEU A 454 0.17 15.00 -16.97
C LEU A 454 0.57 16.47 -16.75
N MET A 455 -0.34 17.41 -16.94
CA MET A 455 -0.11 18.83 -16.68
C MET A 455 -0.22 19.22 -15.20
N ARG A 456 -0.56 18.31 -14.29
CA ARG A 456 -0.71 18.58 -12.86
C ARG A 456 0.33 17.83 -12.01
N PRO A 457 0.90 18.45 -10.96
CA PRO A 457 1.82 17.76 -10.07
C PRO A 457 1.08 16.84 -9.08
N PRO A 458 1.74 15.80 -8.55
CA PRO A 458 3.05 15.29 -9.00
C PRO A 458 2.94 14.57 -10.35
N ALA A 459 4.09 14.32 -10.99
CA ALA A 459 4.19 13.57 -12.25
C ALA A 459 3.42 12.24 -12.18
N ASP A 460 2.50 12.03 -13.10
CA ASP A 460 1.64 10.86 -13.12
C ASP A 460 2.15 9.80 -14.11
N LEU A 461 2.90 8.83 -13.57
CA LEU A 461 3.45 7.72 -14.36
C LEU A 461 2.37 6.79 -14.91
N VAL A 462 1.21 6.70 -14.24
CA VAL A 462 0.11 5.86 -14.70
C VAL A 462 -0.54 6.51 -15.93
N ALA A 463 -0.82 7.81 -15.87
CA ALA A 463 -1.28 8.57 -17.04
C ALA A 463 -0.30 8.44 -18.20
N LEU A 464 0.99 8.60 -17.92
CA LEU A 464 2.03 8.58 -18.93
C LEU A 464 2.09 7.24 -19.66
N ARG A 465 2.10 6.12 -18.93
CA ARG A 465 2.09 4.77 -19.50
C ARG A 465 0.81 4.48 -20.27
N ASN A 466 -0.35 4.92 -19.76
CA ASN A 466 -1.64 4.67 -20.42
C ASN A 466 -1.80 5.50 -21.70
N VAL A 467 -1.31 6.75 -21.75
CA VAL A 467 -1.26 7.53 -23.00
C VAL A 467 -0.41 6.81 -24.04
N PHE A 468 0.77 6.33 -23.64
CA PHE A 468 1.64 5.59 -24.53
C PHE A 468 0.97 4.30 -25.06
N ASP A 469 0.48 3.43 -24.18
CA ASP A 469 -0.17 2.16 -24.57
C ASP A 469 -1.41 2.39 -25.44
N LEU A 470 -2.27 3.34 -25.06
CA LEU A 470 -3.50 3.63 -25.77
C LEU A 470 -3.21 4.09 -27.20
N CYS A 471 -2.23 4.97 -27.37
CA CYS A 471 -1.91 5.50 -28.69
C CYS A 471 -1.18 4.49 -29.58
N VAL A 472 -0.31 3.64 -29.00
CA VAL A 472 0.33 2.54 -29.75
C VAL A 472 -0.72 1.54 -30.24
N ARG A 473 -1.71 1.18 -29.41
CA ARG A 473 -2.76 0.21 -29.79
C ARG A 473 -3.78 0.75 -30.79
N GLN A 474 -4.14 2.02 -30.68
CA GLN A 474 -5.21 2.63 -31.50
C GLN A 474 -4.67 3.35 -32.75
N GLY A 475 -3.37 3.31 -33.01
CA GLY A 475 -2.76 4.02 -34.14
C GLY A 475 -2.79 5.54 -34.02
N ALA A 476 -3.05 6.08 -32.83
CA ALA A 476 -3.18 7.52 -32.56
C ALA A 476 -1.83 8.17 -32.20
N ALA A 477 -0.77 7.84 -32.96
CA ALA A 477 0.59 8.30 -32.67
C ALA A 477 0.73 9.83 -32.64
N GLY A 478 -0.03 10.54 -33.50
CA GLY A 478 -0.01 12.01 -33.55
C GLY A 478 -0.57 12.67 -32.28
N ASP A 479 -1.67 12.16 -31.72
CA ASP A 479 -2.24 12.67 -30.47
C ASP A 479 -1.29 12.43 -29.30
N ALA A 480 -0.69 11.24 -29.26
CA ALA A 480 0.29 10.86 -28.24
C ALA A 480 1.50 11.79 -28.25
N GLU A 481 2.07 12.03 -29.43
CA GLU A 481 3.20 12.92 -29.59
C GLU A 481 2.85 14.33 -29.12
N ARG A 482 1.70 14.87 -29.53
CA ARG A 482 1.24 16.20 -29.10
C ARG A 482 1.10 16.28 -27.57
N ILE A 483 0.50 15.27 -26.95
CA ILE A 483 0.31 15.20 -25.49
C ILE A 483 1.65 15.12 -24.78
N LEU A 484 2.54 14.22 -25.22
CA LEU A 484 3.85 14.02 -24.60
C LEU A 484 4.74 15.26 -24.78
N GLN A 485 4.76 15.88 -25.96
CA GLN A 485 5.47 17.14 -26.19
C GLN A 485 5.03 18.23 -25.21
N ARG A 486 3.72 18.41 -25.00
CA ARG A 486 3.20 19.32 -23.97
C ARG A 486 3.65 18.92 -22.57
N ALA A 487 3.57 17.63 -22.22
CA ALA A 487 3.98 17.13 -20.93
C ALA A 487 5.49 17.35 -20.66
N THR A 488 6.35 17.33 -21.68
CA THR A 488 7.79 17.64 -21.51
C THR A 488 8.06 19.10 -21.11
N GLN A 489 7.10 20.01 -21.33
CA GLN A 489 7.20 21.41 -20.95
C GLN A 489 6.78 21.65 -19.49
N ALA A 490 6.19 20.66 -18.82
CA ALA A 490 5.80 20.77 -17.43
C ALA A 490 7.04 20.77 -16.52
N ALA A 491 7.03 21.65 -15.50
CA ALA A 491 8.14 21.74 -14.54
C ALA A 491 8.35 20.41 -13.76
N HIS A 492 7.29 19.64 -13.57
CA HIS A 492 7.30 18.32 -12.93
C HIS A 492 7.41 17.15 -13.93
N ALA A 493 7.85 17.38 -15.17
CA ALA A 493 7.98 16.31 -16.16
C ALA A 493 8.95 15.21 -15.71
N HIS A 494 8.50 13.96 -15.77
CA HIS A 494 9.31 12.79 -15.43
C HIS A 494 10.22 12.39 -16.62
N PRO A 495 11.45 11.86 -16.39
CA PRO A 495 12.36 11.37 -17.45
C PRO A 495 11.68 10.47 -18.50
N LEU A 496 10.81 9.58 -18.03
CA LEU A 496 10.03 8.69 -18.90
C LEU A 496 9.16 9.41 -19.94
N THR A 497 8.83 10.69 -19.74
CA THR A 497 8.04 11.46 -20.71
C THR A 497 8.79 11.64 -22.02
N TRP A 498 10.09 11.97 -21.93
CA TRP A 498 10.96 12.05 -23.11
C TRP A 498 11.25 10.67 -23.71
N TYR A 499 11.37 9.64 -22.87
CA TYR A 499 11.52 8.27 -23.35
C TYR A 499 10.33 7.84 -24.23
N PHE A 500 9.10 7.96 -23.73
CA PHE A 500 7.92 7.58 -24.51
C PHE A 500 7.75 8.45 -25.76
N LEU A 501 8.08 9.74 -25.67
CA LEU A 501 8.08 10.62 -26.85
C LEU A 501 9.06 10.11 -27.92
N GLY A 502 10.28 9.75 -27.51
CA GLY A 502 11.30 9.19 -28.40
C GLY A 502 10.87 7.88 -29.06
N VAL A 503 10.20 6.99 -28.32
CA VAL A 503 9.66 5.74 -28.88
C VAL A 503 8.58 6.01 -29.93
N ILE A 504 7.68 6.97 -29.70
CA ILE A 504 6.63 7.35 -30.66
C ILE A 504 7.23 8.01 -31.92
N GLN A 505 8.27 8.82 -31.75
CA GLN A 505 9.01 9.42 -32.87
C GLN A 505 9.74 8.35 -33.70
N ALA A 506 10.37 7.37 -33.03
CA ALA A 506 11.08 6.29 -33.70
C ALA A 506 10.15 5.38 -34.51
N THR A 507 8.97 5.05 -33.96
CA THR A 507 7.93 4.28 -34.66
C THR A 507 7.34 5.06 -35.85
N SER A 508 7.33 6.40 -35.77
CA SER A 508 6.95 7.28 -36.88
C SER A 508 8.08 7.53 -37.90
N GLY A 509 9.24 6.88 -37.74
CA GLY A 509 10.40 7.00 -38.64
C GLY A 509 11.25 8.26 -38.44
N ARG A 510 10.93 9.14 -37.48
CA ARG A 510 11.70 10.36 -37.17
C ARG A 510 12.84 10.03 -36.21
N LEU A 511 13.88 9.40 -36.75
CA LEU A 511 15.00 8.87 -35.96
C LEU A 511 15.83 9.94 -35.24
N ASP A 512 16.01 11.12 -35.86
CA ASP A 512 16.78 12.21 -35.25
C ASP A 512 16.04 12.83 -34.06
N ASP A 513 14.74 13.12 -34.21
CA ASP A 513 13.89 13.59 -33.10
C ASP A 513 13.84 12.56 -31.96
N ALA A 514 13.70 11.28 -32.31
CA ALA A 514 13.66 10.19 -31.35
C ALA A 514 14.96 10.12 -30.54
N ALA A 515 16.11 10.22 -31.20
CA ALA A 515 17.40 10.23 -30.54
C ALA A 515 17.54 11.42 -29.58
N ALA A 516 17.17 12.62 -30.01
CA ALA A 516 17.23 13.82 -29.16
C ALA A 516 16.30 13.70 -27.93
N SER A 517 15.11 13.12 -28.09
CA SER A 517 14.21 12.85 -26.97
C SER A 517 14.80 11.81 -26.00
N LEU A 518 15.38 10.71 -26.49
CA LEU A 518 16.01 9.71 -25.63
C LEU A 518 17.26 10.23 -24.91
N GLU A 519 18.05 11.07 -25.56
CA GLU A 519 19.18 11.78 -24.93
C GLU A 519 18.71 12.67 -23.78
N ARG A 520 17.63 13.45 -23.97
CA ARG A 520 17.02 14.22 -22.88
C ARG A 520 16.49 13.35 -21.73
N ALA A 521 15.97 12.17 -22.03
CA ALA A 521 15.57 11.22 -20.99
C ALA A 521 16.78 10.80 -20.14
N LEU A 522 17.91 10.49 -20.80
CA LEU A 522 19.15 10.06 -20.18
C LEU A 522 19.90 11.18 -19.44
N GLU A 523 19.78 12.44 -19.90
CA GLU A 523 20.28 13.61 -19.16
C GLU A 523 19.61 13.75 -17.79
N ARG A 524 18.34 13.36 -17.68
CA ARG A 524 17.57 13.43 -16.43
C ARG A 524 17.70 12.17 -15.59
N ASP A 525 17.82 11.02 -16.23
CA ASP A 525 18.05 9.74 -15.59
C ASP A 525 18.93 8.84 -16.45
N ALA A 526 20.23 8.85 -16.15
CA ALA A 526 21.25 8.05 -16.84
C ALA A 526 21.17 6.55 -16.52
N THR A 527 20.19 6.10 -15.70
CA THR A 527 19.99 4.69 -15.33
C THR A 527 18.85 4.02 -16.10
N LEU A 528 18.18 4.73 -17.01
CA LEU A 528 17.14 4.18 -17.88
C LEU A 528 17.74 3.23 -18.93
N ALA A 529 17.80 1.94 -18.60
CA ALA A 529 18.33 0.90 -19.46
C ALA A 529 17.59 0.82 -20.80
N GLU A 530 16.26 0.97 -20.80
CA GLU A 530 15.43 0.94 -22.01
C GLU A 530 15.71 2.14 -22.91
N ALA A 531 16.01 3.32 -22.35
CA ALA A 531 16.37 4.50 -23.13
C ALA A 531 17.71 4.31 -23.83
N HIS A 532 18.71 3.74 -23.13
CA HIS A 532 19.98 3.34 -23.74
C HIS A 532 19.80 2.29 -24.84
N SER A 533 18.98 1.26 -24.61
CA SER A 533 18.70 0.22 -25.59
C SER A 533 18.09 0.80 -26.88
N ASN A 534 17.05 1.62 -26.74
CA ASN A 534 16.38 2.25 -27.89
C ASN A 534 17.30 3.24 -28.63
N LEU A 535 18.09 4.04 -27.90
CA LEU A 535 19.03 4.96 -28.51
C LEU A 535 20.13 4.21 -29.27
N GLY A 536 20.62 3.09 -28.72
CA GLY A 536 21.56 2.21 -29.41
C GLY A 536 21.00 1.64 -30.72
N ALA A 537 19.76 1.14 -30.69
CA ALA A 537 19.08 0.66 -31.90
C ALA A 537 18.90 1.77 -32.96
N ILE A 538 18.55 2.99 -32.54
CA ILE A 538 18.43 4.15 -33.44
C ILE A 538 19.79 4.52 -34.05
N ARG A 539 20.85 4.56 -33.25
CA ARG A 539 22.22 4.87 -33.72
C ARG A 539 22.74 3.81 -34.71
N MET A 540 22.39 2.53 -34.52
CA MET A 540 22.66 1.49 -35.52
C MET A 540 21.99 1.78 -36.86
N ARG A 541 20.70 2.15 -36.85
CA ARG A 541 19.95 2.49 -38.08
C ARG A 541 20.49 3.73 -38.79
N GLN A 542 21.12 4.65 -38.05
CA GLN A 542 21.80 5.83 -38.58
C GLN A 542 23.25 5.56 -39.02
N GLY A 543 23.77 4.34 -38.86
CA GLY A 543 25.15 3.97 -39.19
C GLY A 543 26.20 4.42 -38.16
N ARG A 544 25.80 5.00 -37.03
CA ARG A 544 26.68 5.45 -35.93
C ARG A 544 27.05 4.28 -35.00
N ARG A 545 27.75 3.29 -35.54
CA ARG A 545 28.01 2.00 -34.87
C ARG A 545 28.74 2.10 -33.52
N PRO A 546 29.83 2.89 -33.36
CA PRO A 546 30.55 2.94 -32.08
C PRO A 546 29.67 3.44 -30.92
N GLU A 547 28.84 4.44 -31.19
CA GLU A 547 27.91 5.00 -30.22
C GLU A 547 26.78 4.03 -29.87
N ALA A 548 26.30 3.29 -30.88
CA ALA A 548 25.30 2.27 -30.66
C ALA A 548 25.79 1.18 -29.71
N LEU A 549 27.00 0.65 -29.95
CA LEU A 549 27.60 -0.36 -29.06
C LEU A 549 27.81 0.19 -27.65
N ALA A 550 28.24 1.44 -27.49
CA ALA A 550 28.40 2.06 -26.19
C ALA A 550 27.07 2.12 -25.40
N HIS A 551 25.98 2.56 -26.05
CA HIS A 551 24.67 2.60 -25.41
C HIS A 551 24.11 1.20 -25.11
N LEU A 552 24.27 0.25 -26.03
CA LEU A 552 23.78 -1.12 -25.84
C LEU A 552 24.53 -1.85 -24.71
N ASN A 553 25.86 -1.68 -24.62
CA ASN A 553 26.64 -2.17 -23.48
C ASN A 553 26.15 -1.55 -22.17
N ARG A 554 25.94 -0.23 -22.16
CA ARG A 554 25.45 0.45 -20.96
C ARG A 554 24.07 -0.03 -20.53
N ALA A 555 23.18 -0.32 -21.47
CA ALA A 555 21.86 -0.90 -21.18
C ALA A 555 21.98 -2.27 -20.49
N VAL A 556 22.87 -3.14 -20.97
CA VAL A 556 23.12 -4.47 -20.37
C VAL A 556 23.83 -4.38 -19.02
N GLU A 557 24.67 -3.38 -18.79
CA GLU A 557 25.27 -3.11 -17.47
C GLU A 557 24.23 -2.68 -16.43
N LEU A 558 23.26 -1.88 -16.86
CA LEU A 558 22.18 -1.38 -15.99
C LEU A 558 21.14 -2.45 -15.71
N ASP A 559 20.75 -3.19 -16.74
CA ASP A 559 19.83 -4.33 -16.64
C ASP A 559 20.32 -5.49 -17.52
N GLY A 560 20.94 -6.46 -16.85
CA GLY A 560 21.49 -7.65 -17.50
C GLY A 560 20.44 -8.59 -18.09
N ASP A 561 19.17 -8.46 -17.68
CA ASP A 561 18.05 -9.29 -18.11
C ASP A 561 17.11 -8.56 -19.08
N LEU A 562 17.46 -7.32 -19.48
CA LEU A 562 16.73 -6.58 -20.51
C LEU A 562 16.91 -7.25 -21.87
N PHE A 563 15.88 -8.00 -22.29
CA PHE A 563 15.88 -8.79 -23.51
C PHE A 563 16.23 -7.95 -24.75
N GLU A 564 15.59 -6.78 -24.91
CA GLU A 564 15.79 -5.89 -26.04
C GLU A 564 17.25 -5.42 -26.12
N ALA A 565 17.87 -5.09 -24.99
CA ALA A 565 19.28 -4.69 -24.94
C ALA A 565 20.22 -5.85 -25.33
N ARG A 566 19.98 -7.06 -24.79
CA ARG A 566 20.76 -8.26 -25.13
C ARG A 566 20.69 -8.58 -26.61
N LEU A 567 19.48 -8.61 -27.17
CA LEU A 567 19.28 -8.96 -28.57
C LEU A 567 19.90 -7.90 -29.49
N GLN A 568 19.65 -6.62 -29.23
CA GLN A 568 20.19 -5.53 -30.07
C GLN A 568 21.71 -5.46 -29.99
N LEU A 569 22.32 -5.71 -28.82
CA LEU A 569 23.78 -5.79 -28.68
C LEU A 569 24.37 -6.96 -29.47
N ALA A 570 23.75 -8.14 -29.38
CA ALA A 570 24.18 -9.32 -30.12
C ALA A 570 24.14 -9.08 -31.64
N MET A 571 23.05 -8.50 -32.13
CA MET A 571 22.90 -8.13 -33.54
C MET A 571 23.92 -7.08 -33.97
N ALA A 572 24.17 -6.07 -33.14
CA ALA A 572 25.14 -5.03 -33.43
C ALA A 572 26.58 -5.55 -33.50
N LEU A 573 26.99 -6.40 -32.55
CA LEU A 573 28.30 -7.06 -32.53
C LEU A 573 28.48 -8.00 -33.73
N THR A 574 27.44 -8.75 -34.10
CA THR A 574 27.45 -9.61 -35.29
C THR A 574 27.67 -8.79 -36.57
N ALA A 575 26.97 -7.65 -36.70
CA ALA A 575 27.12 -6.74 -37.83
C ALA A 575 28.50 -6.07 -37.89
N ASP A 576 29.21 -5.99 -36.76
CA ASP A 576 30.59 -5.50 -36.67
C ASP A 576 31.63 -6.62 -36.85
N GLY A 577 31.20 -7.86 -37.12
CA GLY A 577 32.07 -9.02 -37.28
C GLY A 577 32.57 -9.64 -35.97
N GLN A 578 32.16 -9.08 -34.82
CA GLN A 578 32.52 -9.57 -33.48
C GLN A 578 31.58 -10.69 -33.03
N VAL A 579 31.48 -11.76 -33.84
CA VAL A 579 30.52 -12.86 -33.63
C VAL A 579 30.76 -13.57 -32.29
N ILE A 580 32.03 -13.73 -31.88
CA ILE A 580 32.39 -14.35 -30.60
C ILE A 580 31.85 -13.56 -29.41
N ASP A 581 31.98 -12.23 -29.44
CA ASP A 581 31.47 -11.35 -28.39
C ASP A 581 29.94 -11.28 -28.39
N ALA A 582 29.29 -11.45 -29.55
CA ALA A 582 27.83 -11.49 -29.68
C ALA A 582 27.20 -12.73 -29.00
N MET A 583 27.91 -13.85 -28.97
CA MET A 583 27.41 -15.14 -28.50
C MET A 583 26.81 -15.12 -27.08
N PRO A 584 27.48 -14.62 -26.03
CA PRO A 584 26.91 -14.60 -24.68
C PRO A 584 25.60 -13.79 -24.61
N HIS A 585 25.44 -12.79 -25.48
CA HIS A 585 24.23 -11.98 -25.56
C HIS A 585 23.09 -12.72 -26.27
N TYR A 586 23.35 -13.41 -27.38
CA TYR A 586 22.37 -14.30 -28.00
C TYR A 586 21.94 -15.42 -27.06
N ALA A 587 22.88 -16.06 -26.36
CA ALA A 587 22.58 -17.10 -25.38
C ALA A 587 21.68 -16.57 -24.25
N ALA A 588 21.97 -15.37 -23.74
CA ALA A 588 21.14 -14.72 -22.72
C ALA A 588 19.74 -14.38 -23.26
N ALA A 589 19.63 -13.79 -24.45
CA ALA A 589 18.34 -13.47 -25.08
C ALA A 589 17.50 -14.74 -25.33
N ALA A 590 18.12 -15.81 -25.82
CA ALA A 590 17.48 -17.11 -26.02
C ALA A 590 17.03 -17.74 -24.70
N ARG A 591 17.76 -17.56 -23.59
CA ARG A 591 17.29 -17.99 -22.26
C ARG A 591 16.11 -17.17 -21.75
N LEU A 592 16.16 -15.84 -21.88
CA LEU A 592 15.10 -14.93 -21.44
C LEU A 592 13.77 -15.20 -22.19
N ARG A 593 13.85 -15.63 -23.45
CA ARG A 593 12.70 -16.08 -24.25
C ARG A 593 12.92 -17.48 -24.80
N ALA A 594 13.04 -18.47 -23.90
CA ALA A 594 13.31 -19.86 -24.25
C ALA A 594 12.31 -20.50 -25.24
N GLU A 595 11.07 -20.00 -25.27
CA GLU A 595 10.03 -20.47 -26.18
C GLU A 595 10.00 -19.72 -27.53
N ASP A 596 10.75 -18.62 -27.67
CA ASP A 596 10.80 -17.85 -28.92
C ASP A 596 11.86 -18.45 -29.85
N ALA A 597 11.37 -19.30 -30.74
CA ALA A 597 12.22 -20.09 -31.60
C ALA A 597 13.04 -19.24 -32.59
N ALA A 598 12.55 -18.05 -32.96
CA ALA A 598 13.29 -17.13 -33.82
C ALA A 598 14.60 -16.67 -33.15
N ILE A 599 14.55 -16.36 -31.84
CA ILE A 599 15.72 -15.93 -31.08
C ILE A 599 16.72 -17.08 -30.92
N GLY A 600 16.24 -18.29 -30.66
CA GLY A 600 17.11 -19.46 -30.61
C GLY A 600 17.79 -19.75 -31.95
N LEU A 601 17.08 -19.58 -33.08
CA LEU A 601 17.67 -19.75 -34.41
C LEU A 601 18.74 -18.69 -34.71
N MET A 602 18.55 -17.44 -34.27
CA MET A 602 19.60 -16.41 -34.36
C MET A 602 20.84 -16.79 -33.55
N TYR A 603 20.66 -17.40 -32.38
CA TYR A 603 21.78 -17.91 -31.59
C TYR A 603 22.51 -19.07 -32.30
N VAL A 604 21.77 -20.00 -32.92
CA VAL A 604 22.33 -21.07 -33.74
C VAL A 604 23.14 -20.51 -34.91
N ASP A 605 22.64 -19.48 -35.60
CA ASP A 605 23.35 -18.85 -36.71
C ASP A 605 24.68 -18.24 -36.25
N ALA A 606 24.68 -17.59 -35.08
CA ALA A 606 25.90 -17.08 -34.46
C ALA A 606 26.87 -18.20 -34.06
N LEU A 607 26.38 -19.33 -33.55
CA LEU A 607 27.19 -20.50 -33.18
C LEU A 607 27.85 -21.15 -34.40
N ILE A 608 27.13 -21.28 -35.51
CA ILE A 608 27.65 -21.79 -36.78
C ILE A 608 28.73 -20.83 -37.31
N GLY A 609 28.46 -19.52 -37.33
CA GLY A 609 29.42 -18.51 -37.78
C GLY A 609 30.68 -18.43 -36.92
N ALA A 610 30.58 -18.76 -35.62
CA ALA A 610 31.69 -18.84 -34.69
C ALA A 610 32.49 -20.15 -34.74
N GLY A 611 32.08 -21.12 -35.58
CA GLY A 611 32.73 -22.43 -35.64
C GLY A 611 32.51 -23.30 -34.41
N ARG A 612 31.35 -23.18 -33.74
CA ARG A 612 30.97 -23.97 -32.55
C ARG A 612 29.81 -24.92 -32.86
N PRO A 613 30.04 -25.94 -33.73
CA PRO A 613 28.97 -26.78 -34.27
C PRO A 613 28.29 -27.67 -33.22
N ASP A 614 29.02 -28.11 -32.20
CA ASP A 614 28.47 -28.98 -31.16
C ASP A 614 27.40 -28.26 -30.32
N GLU A 615 27.65 -27.00 -30.00
CA GLU A 615 26.69 -26.15 -29.30
C GLU A 615 25.52 -25.75 -30.19
N ALA A 616 25.76 -25.49 -31.48
CA ALA A 616 24.69 -25.26 -32.46
C ALA A 616 23.76 -26.48 -32.56
N SER A 617 24.33 -27.70 -32.55
CA SER A 617 23.58 -28.96 -32.57
C SER A 617 22.73 -29.14 -31.32
N SER A 618 23.30 -28.85 -30.15
CA SER A 618 22.60 -28.90 -28.86
C SER A 618 21.41 -27.95 -28.84
N GLU A 619 21.61 -26.71 -29.29
CA GLU A 619 20.55 -25.69 -29.32
C GLU A 619 19.46 -26.01 -30.35
N LEU A 620 19.83 -26.52 -31.54
CA LEU A 620 18.84 -27.03 -32.52
C LEU A 620 18.02 -28.19 -31.96
N THR A 621 18.64 -29.08 -31.18
CA THR A 621 17.93 -30.18 -30.50
C THR A 621 16.94 -29.65 -29.47
N ARG A 622 17.35 -28.67 -28.66
CA ARG A 622 16.47 -27.97 -27.71
C ARG A 622 15.29 -27.32 -28.43
N LEU A 623 15.53 -26.63 -29.53
CA LEU A 623 14.50 -25.98 -30.34
C LEU A 623 13.54 -26.98 -30.98
N GLY A 624 14.04 -28.14 -31.43
CA GLY A 624 13.22 -29.24 -31.95
C GLY A 624 12.35 -29.93 -30.87
N ALA A 625 12.70 -29.77 -29.59
CA ALA A 625 11.91 -30.26 -28.47
C ALA A 625 10.82 -29.27 -27.99
N LEU A 626 10.69 -28.09 -28.61
CA LEU A 626 9.61 -27.15 -28.29
C LEU A 626 8.23 -27.75 -28.60
N PRO A 627 7.17 -27.39 -27.85
CA PRO A 627 5.83 -27.93 -28.05
C PRO A 627 5.31 -27.78 -29.49
N ALA A 628 4.56 -28.77 -29.99
CA ALA A 628 4.06 -28.81 -31.37
C ALA A 628 3.28 -27.55 -31.79
N ALA A 629 2.59 -26.89 -30.85
CA ALA A 629 1.89 -25.62 -31.08
C ALA A 629 2.81 -24.46 -31.52
N ARG A 630 4.11 -24.54 -31.23
CA ARG A 630 5.14 -23.57 -31.65
C ARG A 630 5.87 -24.00 -32.93
N GLN A 631 5.65 -25.23 -33.41
CA GLN A 631 6.32 -25.79 -34.59
C GLN A 631 5.47 -25.65 -35.87
N ASN A 632 5.23 -24.40 -36.29
CA ASN A 632 4.61 -24.17 -37.58
C ASN A 632 5.50 -24.72 -38.73
N ALA A 633 4.91 -24.89 -39.92
CA ALA A 633 5.63 -25.51 -41.06
C ALA A 633 6.87 -24.69 -41.47
N GLU A 634 6.79 -23.36 -41.35
CA GLU A 634 7.90 -22.44 -41.62
C GLU A 634 9.08 -22.69 -40.67
N PHE A 635 8.83 -22.76 -39.36
CA PHE A 635 9.85 -23.05 -38.35
C PHE A 635 10.52 -24.41 -38.57
N ARG A 636 9.74 -25.46 -38.88
CA ARG A 636 10.32 -26.78 -39.18
C ARG A 636 11.23 -26.74 -40.40
N GLY A 637 10.82 -26.05 -41.46
CA GLY A 637 11.67 -25.83 -42.64
C GLY A 637 12.96 -25.06 -42.30
N GLU A 638 12.86 -24.07 -41.40
CA GLU A 638 13.99 -23.24 -40.97
C GLU A 638 14.98 -23.99 -40.05
N LEU A 639 14.46 -24.87 -39.20
CA LEU A 639 15.22 -25.81 -38.38
C LEU A 639 15.98 -26.82 -39.27
N GLU A 640 15.30 -27.44 -40.23
CA GLU A 640 15.91 -28.37 -41.18
C GLU A 640 16.98 -27.70 -42.05
N ARG A 641 16.76 -26.44 -42.44
CA ARG A 641 17.73 -25.64 -43.19
C ARG A 641 19.03 -25.45 -42.41
N ARG A 642 18.95 -25.07 -41.12
CA ARG A 642 20.13 -24.90 -40.25
C ARG A 642 20.78 -26.22 -39.88
N MET A 643 20.02 -27.30 -39.69
CA MET A 643 20.58 -28.63 -39.52
C MET A 643 21.41 -29.05 -40.73
N ARG A 644 20.94 -28.75 -41.96
CA ARG A 644 21.72 -28.99 -43.19
C ARG A 644 22.95 -28.11 -43.28
N ALA A 645 22.83 -26.82 -42.97
CA ALA A 645 23.97 -25.88 -42.96
C ALA A 645 25.04 -26.31 -41.94
N LEU A 646 24.62 -26.74 -40.74
CA LEU A 646 25.50 -27.27 -39.71
C LEU A 646 26.23 -28.53 -40.18
N ARG A 647 25.51 -29.49 -40.79
CA ARG A 647 26.12 -30.71 -41.36
C ARG A 647 27.17 -30.36 -42.42
N ALA A 648 26.88 -29.40 -43.30
CA ALA A 648 27.82 -28.94 -44.32
C ALA A 648 29.06 -28.26 -43.70
N ALA A 649 28.89 -27.47 -42.63
CA ALA A 649 30.00 -26.83 -41.91
C ALA A 649 30.89 -27.84 -41.14
N THR A 650 30.35 -28.99 -40.76
CA THR A 650 31.08 -30.06 -40.03
C THR A 650 31.68 -31.15 -40.92
N GLN A 651 31.42 -31.17 -42.22
CA GLN A 651 32.03 -32.16 -43.12
C GLN A 651 33.53 -31.85 -43.33
N PRO A 652 34.43 -32.84 -43.18
CA PRO A 652 35.83 -32.64 -43.52
C PRO A 652 35.95 -32.33 -45.01
N VAL A 653 36.68 -31.28 -45.36
CA VAL A 653 37.07 -31.01 -46.76
C VAL A 653 37.96 -32.17 -47.21
N THR A 654 37.37 -33.17 -47.87
CA THR A 654 38.12 -34.16 -48.62
C THR A 654 38.62 -33.46 -49.88
N GLY A 655 39.85 -32.94 -49.82
CA GLY A 655 40.54 -32.42 -50.99
C GLY A 655 40.90 -33.54 -51.95
N GLU A 656 40.27 -33.56 -53.13
CA GLU A 656 40.87 -34.08 -54.35
C GLU A 656 41.40 -32.90 -55.16
N ASN A 657 42.70 -32.62 -54.98
CA ASN A 657 43.75 -32.43 -55.99
C ASN A 657 44.93 -31.65 -55.43
#